data_AF-A0A6J8CNB6-F1
#
_entry.id   AF-A0A6J8CNB6-F1
#
_cell.length_a   1.000
_cell.length_b   1.000
_cell.length_c   1.000
_cell.angle_alpha   90.00
_cell.angle_beta   90.00
_cell.angle_gamma   90.00
#
_symmetry.space_group_name_H-M   'P 1'
#
loop_
_entity.id
_entity.type
_entity.pdbx_description
1 polymer ?
#
loop_
_entity_poly.entity_id
_entity_poly.type
_entity_poly.pdbx_seq_one_letter_code
_entity_poly.pdbx_strand_id
1 'polypeptide(L)'
;MATERIQRVSAGKTPSSNFQPLVIIQFSSTSKQAAIEWLVAKLQATRASGGAELEVSTVVMHHSQETLLYIGGTTERLLLGADMMDMEKKYGDGNYREFSIHDAHNFLGSEDLDSFLTMAEKQKIILHEIEAVRASEEDPHIPGYENIKLYPGKSIIKKYQSRNIVTTTFPIHDDECLKKLGAEWYQMKHAFKQQPIDRIQHYFGDKIALYFAFLGFYTIALLPPAMIGIIYFVTSWESMYREAIFSVFNLIWATLFLEAWKRYNAELSFRWGTTDIVSSKFEEPRANFYGTIGRNVVTGKPEPVYPKWKRVARFYGVTVPVVAFWLVVAFYVMLGYFYLQALADKKYEKDKSWFNMGVLYLPTAIYAVIIGVVNTIYRSVAKKLNDWENHRLQSSYDNHFIIKLILFDFVNCFISLFYVAFYLQDMTLLRSHLAALLITQQVIGQIKEAMVPFIFMRRRKRQVDELLKKTSTVEKVEYYNNEVDDGLQKQVNLETTMDEYEGTLDDYLEMFLQFGYVFLFSSAFPLAAVWALLNNVTEIRSDAFKMCKVFRRPFAETASNIGAWQLAFELISVMAVITNCALIGMNPEVKKLLPTDITPVNTVLIFVLVEHIILAVKFAVAYFIPDTPKWVQIELARVAFKSKQALHKERLDASTAKRLKVQQMMSKDMAKQTSF
;
A
#
# COMPACT_ATOMS: atom_id res chain seq x y z
N MET A 1 12.80 -23.12 -36.38
CA MET A 1 12.16 -23.41 -35.07
C MET A 1 11.64 -22.16 -34.37
N ALA A 2 12.46 -21.17 -33.98
CA ALA A 2 11.95 -19.93 -33.36
C ALA A 2 11.03 -19.13 -34.31
N THR A 3 11.38 -19.04 -35.59
CA THR A 3 10.60 -18.37 -36.64
C THR A 3 9.24 -19.03 -36.91
N GLU A 4 9.19 -20.38 -36.92
CA GLU A 4 7.91 -21.14 -36.97
C GLU A 4 7.06 -20.97 -35.71
N ARG A 5 7.71 -20.84 -34.54
CA ARG A 5 7.06 -20.59 -33.25
C ARG A 5 6.42 -19.19 -33.19
N ILE A 6 6.99 -18.22 -33.90
CA ILE A 6 6.47 -16.85 -34.01
C ILE A 6 5.34 -16.76 -35.04
N GLN A 7 5.49 -17.39 -36.22
CA GLN A 7 4.48 -17.36 -37.30
C GLN A 7 3.14 -18.02 -36.93
N ARG A 8 3.10 -18.95 -35.97
CA ARG A 8 1.84 -19.55 -35.49
C ARG A 8 1.12 -18.73 -34.41
N VAL A 9 1.83 -17.89 -33.66
CA VAL A 9 1.23 -16.99 -32.65
C VAL A 9 0.50 -15.83 -33.31
N SER A 10 0.99 -15.38 -34.47
CA SER A 10 0.45 -14.21 -35.17
C SER A 10 -0.80 -14.49 -36.02
N ALA A 11 -1.50 -15.60 -35.81
CA ALA A 11 -2.78 -15.86 -36.48
C ALA A 11 -3.93 -14.94 -35.99
N GLY A 12 -3.65 -14.04 -35.04
CA GLY A 12 -4.55 -13.01 -34.53
C GLY A 12 -4.47 -11.68 -35.30
N LYS A 13 -5.23 -10.67 -34.83
CA LYS A 13 -5.19 -9.31 -35.42
C LYS A 13 -3.81 -8.70 -35.19
N THR A 14 -3.19 -8.16 -36.24
CA THR A 14 -1.97 -7.36 -36.10
C THR A 14 -2.27 -6.08 -35.31
N PRO A 15 -1.34 -5.60 -34.46
CA PRO A 15 -1.48 -4.31 -33.80
C PRO A 15 -1.69 -3.17 -34.81
N SER A 16 -2.31 -2.08 -34.38
CA SER A 16 -2.44 -0.87 -35.19
C SER A 16 -1.08 -0.19 -35.40
N SER A 17 -1.00 0.68 -36.42
CA SER A 17 0.22 1.44 -36.72
C SER A 17 0.71 2.35 -35.58
N ASN A 18 -0.17 2.66 -34.62
CA ASN A 18 0.12 3.52 -33.46
C ASN A 18 0.24 2.71 -32.15
N PHE A 19 0.53 1.41 -32.25
CA PHE A 19 0.63 0.54 -31.09
C PHE A 19 1.69 1.03 -30.09
N GLN A 20 1.23 1.40 -28.89
CA GLN A 20 2.09 1.71 -27.76
C GLN A 20 1.98 0.60 -26.71
N PRO A 21 3.08 -0.12 -26.40
CA PRO A 21 3.06 -1.12 -25.36
C PRO A 21 3.09 -0.47 -23.97
N LEU A 22 2.16 -0.89 -23.13
CA LEU A 22 1.93 -0.32 -21.80
C LEU A 22 2.17 -1.34 -20.68
N VAL A 23 1.82 -2.62 -20.93
CA VAL A 23 1.90 -3.72 -19.97
C VAL A 23 2.58 -4.92 -20.60
N ILE A 24 3.40 -5.62 -19.82
CA ILE A 24 4.06 -6.87 -20.20
C ILE A 24 3.47 -8.05 -19.44
N ILE A 25 3.20 -9.15 -20.15
CA ILE A 25 2.96 -10.47 -19.55
C ILE A 25 4.14 -11.38 -19.84
N GLN A 26 4.78 -11.89 -18.80
CA GLN A 26 5.91 -12.82 -18.89
C GLN A 26 5.43 -14.25 -18.66
N PHE A 27 5.69 -15.14 -19.62
CA PHE A 27 5.46 -16.57 -19.50
C PHE A 27 6.70 -17.29 -18.96
N SER A 28 6.46 -18.38 -18.23
CA SER A 28 7.52 -19.34 -17.89
C SER A 28 8.10 -19.95 -19.17
N SER A 29 9.40 -20.23 -19.19
CA SER A 29 10.08 -20.95 -20.28
C SER A 29 9.48 -22.32 -20.58
N THR A 30 8.78 -22.93 -19.61
CA THR A 30 8.11 -24.23 -19.75
C THR A 30 6.67 -24.15 -20.29
N SER A 31 6.20 -22.95 -20.59
CA SER A 31 4.81 -22.71 -21.01
C SER A 31 4.54 -23.32 -22.39
N LYS A 32 3.46 -24.10 -22.49
CA LYS A 32 3.04 -24.69 -23.76
C LYS A 32 2.52 -23.62 -24.70
N GLN A 33 2.91 -23.73 -25.97
CA GLN A 33 2.55 -22.81 -27.04
C GLN A 33 1.03 -22.60 -27.18
N ALA A 34 0.25 -23.68 -27.17
CA ALA A 34 -1.21 -23.61 -27.27
C ALA A 34 -1.87 -22.78 -26.15
N ALA A 35 -1.28 -22.77 -24.95
CA ALA A 35 -1.78 -21.95 -23.84
C ALA A 35 -1.50 -20.46 -24.06
N ILE A 36 -0.39 -20.12 -24.71
CA ILE A 36 -0.02 -18.74 -25.04
C ILE A 36 -0.94 -18.21 -26.13
N GLU A 37 -1.08 -18.96 -27.23
CA GLU A 37 -1.92 -18.61 -28.38
C GLU A 37 -3.38 -18.42 -27.98
N TRP A 38 -3.90 -19.30 -27.12
CA TRP A 38 -5.26 -19.17 -26.62
C TRP A 38 -5.46 -17.93 -25.74
N LEU A 39 -4.49 -17.58 -24.89
CA LEU A 39 -4.57 -16.34 -24.11
C LEU A 39 -4.55 -15.11 -25.01
N VAL A 40 -3.65 -15.08 -26.00
CA VAL A 40 -3.59 -13.99 -27.00
C VAL A 40 -4.93 -13.85 -27.72
N ALA A 41 -5.51 -14.97 -28.18
CA ALA A 41 -6.81 -14.96 -28.85
C ALA A 41 -7.92 -14.40 -27.95
N LYS A 42 -7.97 -14.78 -26.67
CA LYS A 42 -8.96 -14.25 -25.71
C LYS A 42 -8.75 -12.75 -25.41
N LEU A 43 -7.50 -12.29 -25.35
CA LEU A 43 -7.21 -10.86 -25.13
C LEU A 43 -7.58 -9.99 -26.35
N GLN A 44 -7.37 -10.49 -27.57
CA GLN A 44 -7.71 -9.79 -28.81
C GLN A 44 -9.19 -9.92 -29.21
N ALA A 45 -9.89 -10.93 -28.69
CA ALA A 45 -11.30 -11.17 -28.99
C ALA A 45 -12.20 -10.03 -28.51
N THR A 46 -13.37 -9.91 -29.15
CA THR A 46 -14.33 -8.86 -28.82
C THR A 46 -14.97 -9.07 -27.47
N ARG A 47 -15.37 -7.99 -26.78
CA ARG A 47 -16.09 -8.05 -25.50
C ARG A 47 -17.38 -8.85 -25.62
N ALA A 48 -18.07 -8.77 -26.76
CA ALA A 48 -19.26 -9.55 -27.07
C ALA A 48 -19.02 -11.07 -27.05
N SER A 49 -17.79 -11.50 -27.37
CA SER A 49 -17.35 -12.90 -27.31
C SER A 49 -16.67 -13.27 -25.98
N GLY A 50 -16.69 -12.38 -24.99
CA GLY A 50 -16.04 -12.58 -23.69
C GLY A 50 -14.54 -12.26 -23.67
N GLY A 51 -14.03 -11.55 -24.68
CA GLY A 51 -12.64 -11.07 -24.75
C GLY A 51 -12.42 -9.65 -24.20
N ALA A 52 -11.22 -9.10 -24.40
CA ALA A 52 -10.80 -7.80 -23.85
C ALA A 52 -10.68 -6.67 -24.89
N GLU A 53 -10.62 -6.98 -26.19
CA GLU A 53 -10.35 -6.02 -27.29
C GLU A 53 -9.02 -5.27 -27.15
N LEU A 54 -7.99 -5.94 -26.65
CA LEU A 54 -6.66 -5.35 -26.47
C LEU A 54 -5.75 -5.65 -27.66
N GLU A 55 -4.76 -4.78 -27.88
CA GLU A 55 -3.71 -4.99 -28.86
C GLU A 55 -2.58 -5.79 -28.21
N VAL A 56 -2.14 -6.85 -28.89
CA VAL A 56 -1.14 -7.77 -28.35
C VAL A 56 -0.07 -8.02 -29.41
N SER A 57 1.19 -7.80 -29.03
CA SER A 57 2.37 -8.22 -29.78
C SER A 57 3.16 -9.26 -28.97
N THR A 58 3.77 -10.23 -29.64
CA THR A 58 4.50 -11.33 -28.98
C THR A 58 5.97 -11.27 -29.33
N VAL A 59 6.82 -11.34 -28.32
CA VAL A 59 8.27 -11.40 -28.46
C VAL A 59 8.81 -12.62 -27.74
N VAL A 60 9.66 -13.40 -28.41
CA VAL A 60 10.31 -14.58 -27.82
C VAL A 60 11.78 -14.25 -27.53
N MET A 61 12.19 -14.37 -26.27
CA MET A 61 13.58 -14.16 -25.87
C MET A 61 14.41 -15.39 -26.25
N HIS A 62 15.31 -15.25 -27.22
CA HIS A 62 16.13 -16.38 -27.70
C HIS A 62 17.05 -16.99 -26.62
N HIS A 63 17.52 -16.21 -25.64
CA HIS A 63 18.47 -16.68 -24.63
C HIS A 63 17.81 -17.47 -23.49
N SER A 64 16.64 -17.03 -23.01
CA SER A 64 15.90 -17.66 -21.91
C SER A 64 14.78 -18.59 -22.39
N GLN A 65 14.46 -18.56 -23.69
CA GLN A 65 13.25 -19.16 -24.28
C GLN A 65 11.94 -18.70 -23.63
N GLU A 66 11.95 -17.59 -22.90
CA GLU A 66 10.77 -16.98 -22.31
C GLU A 66 9.99 -16.20 -23.38
N THR A 67 8.66 -16.20 -23.25
CA THR A 67 7.77 -15.46 -24.15
C THR A 67 7.20 -14.26 -23.40
N LEU A 68 7.33 -13.09 -24.00
CA LEU A 68 6.80 -11.82 -23.52
C LEU A 68 5.65 -11.38 -24.42
N LEU A 69 4.52 -11.03 -23.82
CA LEU A 69 3.44 -10.35 -24.52
C LEU A 69 3.48 -8.86 -24.19
N TYR A 70 3.52 -8.05 -25.23
CA TYR A 70 3.42 -6.60 -25.20
C TYR A 70 1.96 -6.24 -25.41
N ILE A 71 1.37 -5.57 -24.43
CA ILE A 71 -0.06 -5.26 -24.42
C ILE A 71 -0.25 -3.75 -24.45
N GLY A 72 -1.12 -3.32 -25.36
CA GLY A 72 -1.57 -1.95 -25.53
C GLY A 72 -3.07 -1.92 -25.80
N GLY A 73 -3.56 -0.73 -26.13
CA GLY A 73 -4.95 -0.55 -26.54
C GLY A 73 -5.10 0.77 -27.29
N THR A 74 -6.07 0.81 -28.19
CA THR A 74 -6.42 2.03 -28.92
C THR A 74 -6.99 3.07 -27.96
N THR A 75 -6.85 4.35 -28.28
CA THR A 75 -7.37 5.46 -27.46
C THR A 75 -8.87 5.30 -27.19
N GLU A 76 -9.65 4.91 -28.20
CA GLU A 76 -11.08 4.61 -28.04
C GLU A 76 -11.33 3.50 -27.00
N ARG A 77 -10.58 2.40 -27.09
CA ARG A 77 -10.74 1.27 -26.17
C ARG A 77 -10.40 1.64 -24.74
N LEU A 78 -9.34 2.45 -24.56
CA LEU A 78 -8.92 2.92 -23.25
C LEU A 78 -9.94 3.89 -22.64
N LEU A 79 -10.53 4.78 -23.44
CA LEU A 79 -11.62 5.66 -22.97
C LEU A 79 -12.87 4.85 -22.59
N LEU A 80 -13.22 3.81 -23.34
CA LEU A 80 -14.30 2.88 -22.96
C LEU A 80 -14.00 2.17 -21.65
N GLY A 81 -12.76 1.71 -21.47
CA GLY A 81 -12.32 1.14 -20.20
C GLY A 81 -12.40 2.13 -19.03
N ALA A 82 -12.05 3.40 -19.26
CA ALA A 82 -12.15 4.44 -18.25
C ALA A 82 -13.60 4.73 -17.81
N ASP A 83 -14.54 4.75 -18.76
CA ASP A 83 -15.99 4.91 -18.51
C ASP A 83 -16.52 3.69 -17.72
N MET A 84 -16.17 2.47 -18.15
CA MET A 84 -16.59 1.24 -17.47
C MET A 84 -16.03 1.05 -16.05
N MET A 85 -14.89 1.67 -15.77
CA MET A 85 -14.25 1.68 -14.45
C MET A 85 -14.73 2.86 -13.58
N ASP A 86 -15.68 3.67 -14.08
CA ASP A 86 -16.23 4.84 -13.41
C ASP A 86 -15.11 5.79 -12.92
N MET A 87 -14.09 6.03 -13.76
CA MET A 87 -12.89 6.78 -13.35
C MET A 87 -13.21 8.25 -13.11
N GLU A 88 -12.76 8.81 -11.99
CA GLU A 88 -12.97 10.24 -11.71
C GLU A 88 -12.00 11.13 -12.50
N LYS A 89 -12.55 12.13 -13.18
CA LYS A 89 -11.80 13.13 -13.96
C LYS A 89 -12.25 14.54 -13.63
N LYS A 90 -11.34 15.51 -13.78
CA LYS A 90 -11.68 16.93 -13.60
C LYS A 90 -12.59 17.41 -14.72
N TYR A 91 -13.74 17.93 -14.34
CA TYR A 91 -14.70 18.57 -15.22
C TYR A 91 -14.28 20.04 -15.48
N GLY A 92 -14.88 20.70 -16.47
CA GLY A 92 -14.56 22.10 -16.80
C GLY A 92 -14.80 23.12 -15.66
N ASP A 93 -15.58 22.75 -14.63
CA ASP A 93 -15.76 23.56 -13.41
C ASP A 93 -14.70 23.30 -12.32
N GLY A 94 -13.68 22.48 -12.62
CA GLY A 94 -12.58 22.13 -11.73
C GLY A 94 -12.87 21.01 -10.73
N ASN A 95 -14.11 20.52 -10.66
CA ASN A 95 -14.49 19.42 -9.76
C ASN A 95 -14.29 18.06 -10.41
N TYR A 96 -14.04 17.05 -9.59
CA TYR A 96 -14.01 15.66 -10.06
C TYR A 96 -15.41 15.11 -10.28
N ARG A 97 -15.58 14.35 -11.36
CA ARG A 97 -16.80 13.62 -11.73
C ARG A 97 -16.44 12.31 -12.40
N GLU A 98 -17.31 11.32 -12.28
CA GLU A 98 -17.21 10.07 -13.04
C GLU A 98 -17.13 10.38 -14.55
N PHE A 99 -16.12 9.83 -15.20
CA PHE A 99 -15.89 10.01 -16.62
C PHE A 99 -16.96 9.26 -17.41
N SER A 100 -17.57 9.95 -18.38
CA SER A 100 -18.44 9.31 -19.37
C SER A 100 -18.04 9.74 -20.77
N ILE A 101 -18.01 8.79 -21.70
CA ILE A 101 -17.68 9.06 -23.10
C ILE A 101 -18.70 10.01 -23.74
N HIS A 102 -19.98 9.89 -23.37
CA HIS A 102 -21.04 10.77 -23.90
C HIS A 102 -20.79 12.25 -23.56
N ASP A 103 -20.11 12.51 -22.45
CA ASP A 103 -19.86 13.84 -21.91
C ASP A 103 -18.36 14.22 -21.94
N ALA A 104 -17.55 13.48 -22.70
CA ALA A 104 -16.09 13.58 -22.67
C ALA A 104 -15.57 14.99 -22.96
N HIS A 105 -16.25 15.75 -23.83
CA HIS A 105 -15.88 17.11 -24.24
C HIS A 105 -15.95 18.16 -23.11
N ASN A 106 -16.63 17.87 -22.00
CA ASN A 106 -16.73 18.77 -20.86
C ASN A 106 -15.66 18.52 -19.79
N PHE A 107 -14.83 17.48 -19.96
CA PHE A 107 -13.72 17.19 -19.07
C PHE A 107 -12.48 18.01 -19.44
N LEU A 108 -11.76 18.46 -18.43
CA LEU A 108 -10.56 19.26 -18.62
C LEU A 108 -9.44 18.39 -19.24
N GLY A 109 -8.86 18.87 -20.35
CA GLY A 109 -7.86 18.11 -21.10
C GLY A 109 -8.43 17.18 -22.18
N SER A 110 -9.73 17.23 -22.46
CA SER A 110 -10.35 16.45 -23.54
C SER A 110 -9.98 16.92 -24.96
N GLU A 111 -9.27 18.05 -25.09
CA GLU A 111 -8.78 18.59 -26.36
C GLU A 111 -7.76 17.66 -27.02
N ASP A 112 -6.95 16.97 -26.19
CA ASP A 112 -6.00 15.95 -26.62
C ASP A 112 -6.34 14.63 -25.92
N LEU A 113 -7.11 13.79 -26.62
CA LEU A 113 -7.57 12.50 -26.12
C LEU A 113 -6.41 11.53 -25.82
N ASP A 114 -5.26 11.69 -26.47
CA ASP A 114 -4.12 10.81 -26.28
C ASP A 114 -3.39 11.12 -24.96
N SER A 115 -3.38 12.38 -24.51
CA SER A 115 -2.81 12.79 -23.21
C SER A 115 -3.84 12.92 -22.08
N PHE A 116 -5.14 12.84 -22.39
CA PHE A 116 -6.22 12.90 -21.40
C PHE A 116 -6.10 11.83 -20.31
N LEU A 117 -5.74 10.60 -20.71
CA LEU A 117 -5.45 9.51 -19.79
C LEU A 117 -3.95 9.47 -19.49
N THR A 118 -3.61 9.45 -18.21
CA THR A 118 -2.21 9.31 -17.78
C THR A 118 -1.71 7.91 -18.09
N MET A 119 -0.40 7.75 -18.21
CA MET A 119 0.21 6.43 -18.42
C MET A 119 -0.21 5.42 -17.33
N ALA A 120 -0.27 5.88 -16.08
CA ALA A 120 -0.68 5.06 -14.94
C ALA A 120 -2.14 4.59 -15.05
N GLU A 121 -3.04 5.49 -15.49
CA GLU A 121 -4.44 5.17 -15.72
C GLU A 121 -4.62 4.19 -16.89
N LYS A 122 -3.93 4.43 -18.03
CA LYS A 122 -3.96 3.51 -19.18
C LYS A 122 -3.51 2.10 -18.78
N GLN A 123 -2.43 1.99 -18.01
CA GLN A 123 -1.93 0.72 -17.49
C GLN A 123 -2.90 0.05 -16.51
N LYS A 124 -3.56 0.83 -15.65
CA LYS A 124 -4.59 0.34 -14.72
C LYS A 124 -5.80 -0.22 -15.48
N ILE A 125 -6.25 0.48 -16.53
CA ILE A 125 -7.35 0.03 -17.41
C ILE A 125 -6.99 -1.28 -18.08
N ILE A 126 -5.79 -1.37 -18.68
CA ILE A 126 -5.34 -2.62 -19.31
C ILE A 126 -5.28 -3.77 -18.32
N LEU A 127 -4.75 -3.55 -17.11
CA LEU A 127 -4.76 -4.58 -16.07
C LEU A 127 -6.18 -5.03 -15.73
N HIS A 128 -7.10 -4.09 -15.53
CA HIS A 128 -8.50 -4.41 -15.24
C HIS A 128 -9.10 -5.28 -16.35
N GLU A 129 -8.86 -4.95 -17.62
CA GLU A 129 -9.37 -5.69 -18.77
C GLU A 129 -8.74 -7.08 -18.91
N ILE A 130 -7.42 -7.22 -18.71
CA ILE A 130 -6.74 -8.53 -18.68
C ILE A 130 -7.32 -9.39 -17.56
N GLU A 131 -7.53 -8.80 -16.39
CA GLU A 131 -8.10 -9.49 -15.25
C GLU A 131 -9.55 -9.88 -15.50
N ALA A 132 -10.35 -9.02 -16.14
CA ALA A 132 -11.77 -9.16 -16.46
C ALA A 132 -12.09 -10.38 -17.34
N VAL A 133 -11.15 -10.84 -18.18
CA VAL A 133 -11.36 -12.02 -19.02
C VAL A 133 -11.67 -13.27 -18.18
N ARG A 134 -12.87 -13.82 -18.34
CA ARG A 134 -13.37 -15.00 -17.60
C ARG A 134 -13.49 -16.22 -18.51
N ALA A 135 -13.30 -17.41 -17.94
CA ALA A 135 -13.61 -18.67 -18.60
C ALA A 135 -15.13 -18.82 -18.79
N SER A 136 -15.53 -19.25 -19.98
CA SER A 136 -16.93 -19.58 -20.33
C SER A 136 -17.21 -21.07 -20.10
N GLU A 137 -18.45 -21.52 -20.32
CA GLU A 137 -18.80 -22.95 -20.27
C GLU A 137 -18.07 -23.77 -21.36
N GLU A 138 -17.65 -23.11 -22.44
CA GLU A 138 -16.92 -23.71 -23.57
C GLU A 138 -15.42 -23.88 -23.27
N ASP A 139 -14.93 -23.36 -22.15
CA ASP A 139 -13.52 -23.37 -21.75
C ASP A 139 -13.28 -24.32 -20.55
N PRO A 140 -13.30 -25.67 -20.72
CA PRO A 140 -13.24 -26.61 -19.60
C PRO A 140 -11.85 -26.70 -18.95
N HIS A 141 -10.78 -26.41 -19.70
CA HIS A 141 -9.40 -26.44 -19.22
C HIS A 141 -8.52 -25.50 -20.03
N ILE A 142 -7.31 -25.23 -19.52
CA ILE A 142 -6.31 -24.47 -20.27
C ILE A 142 -5.77 -25.36 -21.42
N PRO A 143 -5.74 -24.89 -22.67
CA PRO A 143 -5.19 -25.66 -23.79
C PRO A 143 -3.74 -26.08 -23.54
N GLY A 144 -3.42 -27.35 -23.85
CA GLY A 144 -2.14 -27.97 -23.52
C GLY A 144 -2.01 -28.42 -22.06
N TYR A 145 -2.89 -28.00 -21.15
CA TYR A 145 -2.89 -28.42 -19.75
C TYR A 145 -4.26 -28.97 -19.33
N GLU A 146 -4.61 -30.15 -19.84
CA GLU A 146 -5.90 -30.83 -19.57
C GLU A 146 -6.17 -31.05 -18.07
N ASN A 147 -5.10 -31.21 -17.27
CA ASN A 147 -5.19 -31.35 -15.82
C ASN A 147 -5.63 -30.06 -15.10
N ILE A 148 -5.56 -28.91 -15.77
CA ILE A 148 -5.87 -27.60 -15.19
C ILE A 148 -7.29 -27.20 -15.61
N LYS A 149 -8.27 -27.68 -14.84
CA LYS A 149 -9.68 -27.33 -15.05
C LYS A 149 -9.96 -25.85 -14.77
N LEU A 150 -10.78 -25.28 -15.63
CA LEU A 150 -11.40 -23.96 -15.51
C LEU A 150 -12.88 -24.14 -15.19
N TYR A 151 -13.43 -23.24 -14.38
CA TYR A 151 -14.86 -23.21 -14.08
C TYR A 151 -15.44 -21.90 -14.61
N PRO A 152 -16.71 -21.90 -15.04
CA PRO A 152 -17.35 -20.70 -15.59
C PRO A 152 -17.23 -19.52 -14.63
N GLY A 153 -16.85 -18.35 -15.17
CA GLY A 153 -16.65 -17.13 -14.39
C GLY A 153 -15.31 -17.01 -13.67
N LYS A 154 -14.38 -17.96 -13.81
CA LYS A 154 -13.02 -17.83 -13.27
C LYS A 154 -12.16 -16.95 -14.17
N SER A 155 -11.45 -15.98 -13.58
CA SER A 155 -10.42 -15.18 -14.28
C SER A 155 -9.31 -16.08 -14.85
N ILE A 156 -9.08 -15.97 -16.15
CA ILE A 156 -8.12 -16.81 -16.88
C ILE A 156 -6.69 -16.49 -16.45
N ILE A 157 -6.30 -15.21 -16.48
CA ILE A 157 -4.93 -14.77 -16.13
C ILE A 157 -4.53 -15.19 -14.72
N LYS A 158 -5.47 -15.14 -13.77
CA LYS A 158 -5.22 -15.51 -12.37
C LYS A 158 -5.03 -17.01 -12.22
N LYS A 159 -5.70 -17.82 -13.04
CA LYS A 159 -5.43 -19.26 -13.10
C LYS A 159 -4.02 -19.53 -13.66
N TYR A 160 -3.60 -18.80 -14.70
CA TYR A 160 -2.25 -18.89 -15.26
C TYR A 160 -1.18 -18.56 -14.22
N GLN A 161 -1.36 -17.48 -13.46
CA GLN A 161 -0.47 -17.08 -12.37
C GLN A 161 -0.43 -18.13 -11.25
N SER A 162 -1.59 -18.65 -10.81
CA SER A 162 -1.65 -19.68 -9.75
C SER A 162 -0.94 -20.99 -10.08
N ARG A 163 -0.67 -21.24 -11.36
CA ARG A 163 -0.01 -22.45 -11.87
C ARG A 163 1.38 -22.17 -12.41
N ASN A 164 1.92 -20.96 -12.20
CA ASN A 164 3.21 -20.50 -12.71
C ASN A 164 3.38 -20.67 -14.23
N ILE A 165 2.27 -20.58 -14.99
CA ILE A 165 2.32 -20.51 -16.46
C ILE A 165 2.71 -19.08 -16.86
N VAL A 166 2.04 -18.10 -16.26
CA VAL A 166 2.49 -16.70 -16.28
C VAL A 166 3.29 -16.46 -15.01
N THR A 167 4.53 -16.00 -15.17
CA THR A 167 5.43 -15.69 -14.06
C THR A 167 5.05 -14.37 -13.44
N THR A 168 4.96 -13.31 -14.26
CA THR A 168 4.63 -11.95 -13.80
C THR A 168 3.86 -11.16 -14.85
N THR A 169 3.15 -10.14 -14.39
CA THR A 169 2.51 -9.12 -15.23
C THR A 169 2.89 -7.77 -14.65
N PHE A 170 3.47 -6.87 -15.43
CA PHE A 170 3.94 -5.58 -14.92
C PHE A 170 3.80 -4.45 -15.95
N PRO A 171 3.55 -3.21 -15.50
CA PRO A 171 3.53 -2.03 -16.35
C PRO A 171 4.95 -1.54 -16.68
N ILE A 172 5.12 -0.94 -17.86
CA ILE A 172 6.41 -0.39 -18.30
C ILE A 172 6.65 1.01 -17.71
N HIS A 173 7.90 1.35 -17.37
CA HIS A 173 8.25 2.72 -17.01
C HIS A 173 8.23 3.67 -18.21
N ASP A 174 7.78 4.91 -17.99
CA ASP A 174 8.17 6.03 -18.87
C ASP A 174 9.50 6.59 -18.35
N ASP A 175 10.56 6.33 -19.12
CA ASP A 175 11.94 6.59 -18.77
C ASP A 175 12.27 8.10 -18.75
N GLU A 176 11.60 8.91 -19.58
CA GLU A 176 11.78 10.36 -19.62
C GLU A 176 11.08 11.04 -18.45
N CYS A 177 9.81 10.70 -18.21
CA CYS A 177 9.04 11.24 -17.11
C CYS A 177 9.66 10.85 -15.75
N LEU A 178 10.15 9.60 -15.62
CA LEU A 178 10.82 9.13 -14.41
C LEU A 178 12.15 9.85 -14.15
N LYS A 179 12.92 10.20 -15.19
CA LYS A 179 14.16 10.98 -15.04
C LYS A 179 13.87 12.38 -14.53
N LYS A 180 12.83 13.04 -15.05
CA LYS A 180 12.39 14.37 -14.59
C LYS A 180 11.92 14.32 -13.13
N LEU A 181 11.03 13.37 -12.80
CA LEU A 181 10.54 13.17 -11.43
C LEU A 181 11.69 12.86 -10.47
N GLY A 182 12.57 11.93 -10.83
CA GLY A 182 13.71 11.54 -10.01
C GLY A 182 14.70 12.66 -9.73
N ALA A 183 14.91 13.57 -10.70
CA ALA A 183 15.81 14.72 -10.53
C ALA A 183 15.31 15.72 -9.48
N GLU A 184 14.00 15.89 -9.36
CA GLU A 184 13.38 16.77 -8.36
C GLU A 184 13.21 16.06 -7.01
N TRP A 185 13.07 14.74 -7.00
CA TRP A 185 12.59 13.99 -5.85
C TRP A 185 13.69 13.36 -4.97
N TYR A 186 14.59 12.53 -5.50
CA TYR A 186 15.55 11.79 -4.66
C TYR A 186 16.91 12.48 -4.50
N GLN A 187 17.18 13.58 -5.20
CA GLN A 187 18.48 14.26 -5.12
C GLN A 187 18.69 14.93 -3.75
N MET A 188 19.78 14.61 -3.05
CA MET A 188 20.09 15.13 -1.70
C MET A 188 20.19 16.67 -1.64
N LYS A 189 20.54 17.33 -2.75
CA LYS A 189 20.52 18.81 -2.85
C LYS A 189 19.13 19.42 -2.62
N HIS A 190 18.08 18.61 -2.62
CA HIS A 190 16.68 19.00 -2.40
C HIS A 190 16.12 18.44 -1.10
N ALA A 191 16.97 18.01 -0.15
CA ALA A 191 16.55 17.40 1.12
C ALA A 191 15.48 18.20 1.88
N PHE A 192 15.57 19.54 1.88
CA PHE A 192 14.63 20.43 2.56
C PHE A 192 13.54 21.02 1.65
N LYS A 193 13.48 20.62 0.38
CA LYS A 193 12.39 21.05 -0.51
C LYS A 193 11.15 20.17 -0.29
N GLN A 194 9.99 20.78 -0.45
CA GLN A 194 8.71 20.09 -0.45
C GLN A 194 8.69 18.99 -1.52
N GLN A 195 8.12 17.83 -1.18
CA GLN A 195 8.04 16.70 -2.08
C GLN A 195 7.02 16.96 -3.21
N PRO A 196 7.28 16.50 -4.45
CA PRO A 196 6.36 16.67 -5.57
C PRO A 196 5.23 15.62 -5.55
N ILE A 197 4.40 15.61 -4.49
CA ILE A 197 3.39 14.56 -4.25
C ILE A 197 2.42 14.38 -5.42
N ASP A 198 1.93 15.46 -6.04
CA ASP A 198 1.00 15.35 -7.17
C ASP A 198 1.63 14.66 -8.41
N ARG A 199 2.94 14.84 -8.63
CA ARG A 199 3.65 14.15 -9.73
C ARG A 199 3.91 12.69 -9.40
N ILE A 200 4.17 12.38 -8.13
CA ILE A 200 4.30 11.00 -7.64
C ILE A 200 2.97 10.27 -7.82
N GLN A 201 1.85 10.92 -7.47
CA GLN A 201 0.50 10.40 -7.67
C GLN A 201 0.21 10.11 -9.14
N HIS A 202 0.52 11.06 -10.01
CA HIS A 202 0.29 10.91 -11.45
C HIS A 202 1.09 9.75 -12.07
N TYR A 203 2.29 9.46 -11.55
CA TYR A 203 3.16 8.41 -12.09
C TYR A 203 2.95 7.03 -11.46
N PHE A 204 2.85 6.96 -10.12
CA PHE A 204 2.81 5.71 -9.35
C PHE A 204 1.42 5.38 -8.77
N GLY A 205 0.46 6.31 -8.81
CA GLY A 205 -0.87 6.15 -8.23
C GLY A 205 -0.99 6.64 -6.79
N ASP A 206 -2.22 6.60 -6.29
CA ASP A 206 -2.62 7.26 -5.04
C ASP A 206 -2.00 6.60 -3.81
N LYS A 207 -1.96 5.26 -3.77
CA LYS A 207 -1.48 4.50 -2.59
C LYS A 207 -0.02 4.83 -2.26
N ILE A 208 0.84 4.94 -3.27
CA ILE A 208 2.26 5.29 -3.11
C ILE A 208 2.41 6.78 -2.81
N ALA A 209 1.63 7.65 -3.47
CA ALA A 209 1.66 9.07 -3.17
C ALA A 209 1.20 9.40 -1.74
N LEU A 210 0.18 8.71 -1.23
CA LEU A 210 -0.26 8.83 0.17
C LEU A 210 0.84 8.42 1.14
N TYR A 211 1.60 7.37 0.84
CA TYR A 211 2.76 6.96 1.64
C TYR A 211 3.77 8.10 1.75
N PHE A 212 4.24 8.67 0.63
CA PHE A 212 5.20 9.75 0.65
C PHE A 212 4.65 11.05 1.25
N ALA A 213 3.35 11.30 1.08
CA ALA A 213 2.66 12.41 1.72
C ALA A 213 2.66 12.25 3.24
N PHE A 214 2.35 11.05 3.74
CA PHE A 214 2.38 10.74 5.18
C PHE A 214 3.80 10.83 5.74
N LEU A 215 4.78 10.21 5.07
CA LEU A 215 6.19 10.28 5.47
C LEU A 215 6.69 11.73 5.55
N GLY A 216 6.37 12.54 4.55
CA GLY A 216 6.73 13.97 4.54
C GLY A 216 6.04 14.75 5.65
N PHE A 217 4.75 14.52 5.85
CA PHE A 217 3.96 15.18 6.88
C PHE A 217 4.47 14.80 8.29
N TYR A 218 4.75 13.52 8.52
CA TYR A 218 5.31 12.99 9.75
C TYR A 218 6.72 13.53 10.04
N THR A 219 7.57 13.64 9.01
CA THR A 219 8.91 14.26 9.14
C THR A 219 8.82 15.69 9.67
N ILE A 220 7.90 16.50 9.13
CA ILE A 220 7.68 17.87 9.61
C ILE A 220 7.11 17.87 11.02
N ALA A 221 6.19 16.95 11.33
CA ALA A 221 5.59 16.82 12.64
C ALA A 221 6.57 16.39 13.74
N LEU A 222 7.70 15.77 13.38
CA LEU A 222 8.78 15.45 14.32
C LEU A 222 9.65 16.67 14.69
N LEU A 223 9.56 17.80 13.97
CA LEU A 223 10.38 18.98 14.28
C LEU A 223 10.12 19.53 15.69
N PRO A 224 8.88 19.79 16.14
CA PRO A 224 8.64 20.29 17.50
C PRO A 224 9.16 19.37 18.62
N PRO A 225 8.86 18.05 18.64
CA PRO A 225 9.40 17.17 19.68
C PRO A 225 10.93 17.03 19.60
N ALA A 226 11.53 17.05 18.39
CA ALA A 226 12.98 17.02 18.24
C ALA A 226 13.65 18.30 18.78
N MET A 227 13.10 19.48 18.49
CA MET A 227 13.61 20.75 19.01
C MET A 227 13.54 20.81 20.53
N ILE A 228 12.40 20.44 21.12
CA ILE A 228 12.25 20.40 22.57
C ILE A 228 13.21 19.36 23.16
N GLY A 229 13.33 18.17 22.56
CA GLY A 229 14.29 17.15 22.97
C GLY A 229 15.75 17.64 22.98
N ILE A 230 16.16 18.40 21.96
CA ILE A 230 17.50 19.01 21.89
C ILE A 230 17.69 20.06 22.98
N ILE A 231 16.70 20.95 23.18
CA ILE A 231 16.76 21.96 24.24
C ILE A 231 16.95 21.28 25.60
N TYR A 232 16.19 20.22 25.86
CA TYR A 232 16.27 19.45 27.10
C TYR A 232 17.65 18.81 27.29
N PHE A 233 18.24 18.29 26.22
CA PHE A 233 19.58 17.69 26.25
C PHE A 233 20.68 18.73 26.47
N VAL A 234 20.67 19.84 25.72
CA VAL A 234 21.73 20.86 25.76
C VAL A 234 21.70 21.67 27.05
N THR A 235 20.51 22.08 27.50
CA THR A 235 20.37 22.89 28.73
C THR A 235 20.60 22.08 30.00
N SER A 236 20.70 20.74 29.88
CA SER A 236 20.77 19.81 31.01
C SER A 236 19.73 20.15 32.07
N TRP A 237 18.53 20.60 31.66
CA TRP A 237 17.57 21.25 32.55
C TRP A 237 17.32 20.42 33.81
N GLU A 238 17.93 20.79 34.93
CA GLU A 238 17.77 20.08 36.19
C GLU A 238 16.43 20.48 36.81
N SER A 239 15.39 19.75 36.45
CA SER A 239 14.07 19.85 37.06
C SER A 239 13.52 18.46 37.29
N MET A 240 12.98 18.26 38.49
CA MET A 240 12.24 17.05 38.87
C MET A 240 11.06 16.75 37.94
N TYR A 241 10.48 17.77 37.29
CA TYR A 241 9.30 17.65 36.44
C TYR A 241 9.63 17.56 34.94
N ARG A 242 10.92 17.64 34.58
CA ARG A 242 11.36 17.73 33.18
C ARG A 242 10.72 16.64 32.30
N GLU A 243 10.86 15.39 32.72
CA GLU A 243 10.42 14.23 31.94
C GLU A 243 8.88 14.15 31.83
N ALA A 244 8.18 14.59 32.88
CA ALA A 244 6.72 14.68 32.89
C ALA A 244 6.21 15.76 31.93
N ILE A 245 6.79 16.97 31.95
CA ILE A 245 6.39 18.08 31.08
C ILE A 245 6.57 17.72 29.60
N PHE A 246 7.73 17.14 29.26
CA PHE A 246 8.00 16.69 27.89
C PHE A 246 7.02 15.61 27.42
N SER A 247 6.72 14.64 28.29
CA SER A 247 5.77 13.57 27.95
C SER A 247 4.35 14.11 27.73
N VAL A 248 3.85 15.00 28.59
CA VAL A 248 2.51 15.60 28.42
C VAL A 248 2.43 16.38 27.11
N PHE A 249 3.47 17.16 26.78
CA PHE A 249 3.57 17.82 25.48
C PHE A 249 3.46 16.82 24.33
N ASN A 250 4.25 15.74 24.35
CA ASN A 250 4.25 14.74 23.28
C ASN A 250 2.92 14.01 23.13
N LEU A 251 2.20 13.74 24.22
CA LEU A 251 0.90 13.08 24.18
C LEU A 251 -0.17 13.96 23.50
N ILE A 252 -0.16 15.26 23.81
CA ILE A 252 -1.04 16.23 23.14
C ILE A 252 -0.61 16.39 21.68
N TRP A 253 0.69 16.53 21.44
CA TRP A 253 1.25 16.70 20.10
C TRP A 253 0.95 15.51 19.17
N ALA A 254 1.08 14.28 19.66
CA ALA A 254 0.72 13.06 18.91
C ALA A 254 -0.74 13.11 18.43
N THR A 255 -1.65 13.62 19.28
CA THR A 255 -3.06 13.74 18.95
C THR A 255 -3.29 14.83 17.90
N LEU A 256 -2.70 16.02 18.11
CA LEU A 256 -2.78 17.12 17.13
C LEU A 256 -2.23 16.72 15.75
N PHE A 257 -1.12 16.00 15.73
CA PHE A 257 -0.52 15.46 14.52
C PHE A 257 -1.48 14.53 13.76
N LEU A 258 -2.06 13.53 14.44
CA LEU A 258 -2.95 12.56 13.79
C LEU A 258 -4.24 13.21 13.28
N GLU A 259 -4.78 14.17 14.02
CA GLU A 259 -5.95 14.96 13.59
C GLU A 259 -5.63 15.86 12.39
N ALA A 260 -4.46 16.52 12.41
CA ALA A 260 -4.00 17.33 11.29
C ALA A 260 -3.72 16.47 10.04
N TRP A 261 -3.23 15.24 10.22
CA TRP A 261 -3.05 14.30 9.12
C TRP A 261 -4.39 13.91 8.49
N LYS A 262 -5.43 13.56 9.27
CA LYS A 262 -6.76 13.24 8.73
C LYS A 262 -7.29 14.35 7.83
N ARG A 263 -7.11 15.60 8.26
CA ARG A 263 -7.49 16.81 7.50
C ARG A 263 -6.70 16.96 6.20
N TYR A 264 -5.39 16.76 6.26
CA TYR A 264 -4.54 16.85 5.08
C TYR A 264 -4.81 15.70 4.09
N ASN A 265 -5.01 14.48 4.59
CA ASN A 265 -5.44 13.33 3.79
C ASN A 265 -6.77 13.61 3.07
N ALA A 266 -7.76 14.19 3.76
CA ALA A 266 -9.03 14.57 3.15
C ALA A 266 -8.84 15.57 2.00
N GLU A 267 -7.99 16.58 2.19
CA GLU A 267 -7.62 17.51 1.11
C GLU A 267 -6.98 16.79 -0.08
N LEU A 268 -6.01 15.90 0.15
CA LEU A 268 -5.35 15.15 -0.92
C LEU A 268 -6.33 14.26 -1.67
N SER A 269 -7.16 13.51 -0.93
CA SER A 269 -8.18 12.64 -1.54
C SER A 269 -9.18 13.43 -2.39
N PHE A 270 -9.49 14.68 -2.02
CA PHE A 270 -10.37 15.54 -2.81
C PHE A 270 -9.66 16.07 -4.05
N ARG A 271 -8.41 16.53 -3.87
CA ARG A 271 -7.58 17.05 -4.96
C ARG A 271 -7.24 16.01 -6.03
N TRP A 272 -7.23 14.73 -5.69
CA TRP A 272 -6.93 13.64 -6.62
C TRP A 272 -8.17 12.96 -7.20
N GLY A 273 -9.38 13.26 -6.71
CA GLY A 273 -10.59 12.53 -7.13
C GLY A 273 -10.58 11.10 -6.61
N THR A 274 -10.23 10.93 -5.34
CA THR A 274 -10.28 9.62 -4.65
C THR A 274 -11.14 9.69 -3.38
N THR A 275 -11.83 10.81 -3.16
CA THR A 275 -12.71 10.98 -1.99
C THR A 275 -13.95 10.10 -2.10
N ASP A 276 -14.27 9.64 -3.31
CA ASP A 276 -15.64 9.29 -3.58
C ASP A 276 -16.13 8.02 -2.86
N ILE A 277 -17.28 8.23 -2.24
CA ILE A 277 -17.95 7.38 -1.26
C ILE A 277 -18.71 6.23 -1.96
N VAL A 278 -18.74 6.25 -3.30
CA VAL A 278 -19.58 5.40 -4.15
C VAL A 278 -18.76 4.34 -4.88
N SER A 279 -17.72 4.71 -5.63
CA SER A 279 -16.86 3.77 -6.38
C SER A 279 -16.16 2.73 -5.49
N SER A 280 -15.65 3.14 -4.32
CA SER A 280 -15.05 2.24 -3.32
C SER A 280 -16.04 1.22 -2.73
N LYS A 281 -17.35 1.52 -2.73
CA LYS A 281 -18.39 0.58 -2.24
C LYS A 281 -18.73 -0.51 -3.25
N PHE A 282 -18.38 -0.32 -4.52
CA PHE A 282 -18.69 -1.24 -5.61
C PHE A 282 -17.47 -1.98 -6.15
N GLU A 283 -16.36 -1.97 -5.39
CA GLU A 283 -15.16 -2.75 -5.70
C GLU A 283 -15.52 -4.21 -6.07
N GLU A 284 -14.93 -4.65 -7.18
CA GLU A 284 -15.07 -6.01 -7.67
C GLU A 284 -14.42 -7.01 -6.69
N PRO A 285 -14.92 -8.25 -6.61
CA PRO A 285 -14.26 -9.29 -5.84
C PRO A 285 -12.82 -9.50 -6.33
N ARG A 286 -11.87 -9.63 -5.40
CA ARG A 286 -10.49 -10.01 -5.72
C ARG A 286 -10.48 -11.32 -6.52
N ALA A 287 -9.53 -11.44 -7.42
CA ALA A 287 -9.37 -12.62 -8.27
C ALA A 287 -9.32 -13.99 -7.57
N ASN A 288 -8.75 -14.02 -6.36
CA ASN A 288 -8.59 -15.24 -5.56
C ASN A 288 -9.78 -15.52 -4.64
N PHE A 289 -10.80 -14.65 -4.65
CA PHE A 289 -12.04 -14.89 -3.94
C PHE A 289 -12.79 -16.05 -4.59
N TYR A 290 -13.29 -16.97 -3.77
CA TYR A 290 -14.07 -18.11 -4.23
C TYR A 290 -15.36 -18.24 -3.43
N GLY A 291 -16.37 -18.81 -4.08
CA GLY A 291 -17.71 -18.96 -3.54
C GLY A 291 -18.63 -19.61 -4.57
N THR A 292 -19.88 -19.84 -4.19
CA THR A 292 -20.92 -20.26 -5.14
C THR A 292 -21.37 -19.06 -5.96
N ILE A 293 -21.60 -19.22 -7.27
CA ILE A 293 -22.11 -18.11 -8.09
C ILE A 293 -23.51 -17.73 -7.57
N GLY A 294 -23.66 -16.46 -7.22
CA GLY A 294 -24.92 -15.85 -6.80
C GLY A 294 -25.07 -14.47 -7.43
N ARG A 295 -26.20 -13.80 -7.19
CA ARG A 295 -26.39 -12.40 -7.59
C ARG A 295 -25.98 -11.49 -6.45
N ASN A 296 -25.17 -10.48 -6.75
CA ASN A 296 -24.86 -9.41 -5.80
C ASN A 296 -26.17 -8.69 -5.41
N VAL A 297 -26.44 -8.56 -4.12
CA VAL A 297 -27.68 -7.94 -3.62
C VAL A 297 -27.76 -6.44 -3.89
N VAL A 298 -26.61 -5.80 -4.15
CA VAL A 298 -26.51 -4.36 -4.40
C VAL A 298 -26.40 -4.07 -5.89
N THR A 299 -25.45 -4.71 -6.60
CA THR A 299 -25.21 -4.43 -8.03
C THR A 299 -26.05 -5.30 -8.97
N GLY A 300 -26.66 -6.38 -8.48
CA GLY A 300 -27.39 -7.35 -9.30
C GLY A 300 -26.51 -8.22 -10.22
N LYS A 301 -25.22 -7.92 -10.35
CA LYS A 301 -24.26 -8.66 -11.19
C LYS A 301 -24.04 -10.09 -10.66
N PRO A 302 -23.88 -11.11 -11.53
CA PRO A 302 -23.51 -12.45 -11.09
C PRO A 302 -22.05 -12.45 -10.59
N GLU A 303 -21.83 -12.83 -9.33
CA GLU A 303 -20.51 -12.90 -8.72
C GLU A 303 -20.39 -14.10 -7.76
N PRO A 304 -19.18 -14.57 -7.43
CA PRO A 304 -18.99 -15.54 -6.37
C PRO A 304 -19.51 -14.98 -5.03
N VAL A 305 -20.25 -15.77 -4.27
CA VAL A 305 -20.75 -15.41 -2.93
C VAL A 305 -20.24 -16.41 -1.91
N TYR A 306 -19.74 -15.92 -0.77
CA TYR A 306 -19.23 -16.73 0.33
C TYR A 306 -19.97 -16.40 1.65
N PRO A 307 -20.49 -17.39 2.41
CA PRO A 307 -21.22 -17.13 3.64
C PRO A 307 -20.37 -16.43 4.70
N LYS A 308 -20.83 -15.27 5.20
CA LYS A 308 -20.11 -14.45 6.18
C LYS A 308 -19.79 -15.20 7.48
N TRP A 309 -20.72 -16.01 7.99
CA TRP A 309 -20.54 -16.76 9.24
C TRP A 309 -19.38 -17.75 9.17
N LYS A 310 -19.15 -18.39 7.99
CA LYS A 310 -18.01 -19.29 7.80
C LYS A 310 -16.69 -18.54 7.93
N ARG A 311 -16.59 -17.34 7.35
CA ARG A 311 -15.40 -16.49 7.48
C ARG A 311 -15.18 -16.05 8.92
N VAL A 312 -16.24 -15.64 9.62
CA VAL A 312 -16.17 -15.25 11.04
C VAL A 312 -15.69 -16.42 11.90
N ALA A 313 -16.23 -17.63 11.70
CA ALA A 313 -15.79 -18.83 12.40
C ALA A 313 -14.32 -19.18 12.11
N ARG A 314 -13.87 -19.02 10.86
CA ARG A 314 -12.47 -19.18 10.46
C ARG A 314 -11.56 -18.20 11.20
N PHE A 315 -11.93 -16.92 11.22
CA PHE A 315 -11.15 -15.86 11.85
C PHE A 315 -11.02 -16.07 13.36
N TYR A 316 -12.15 -16.19 14.08
CA TYR A 316 -12.10 -16.33 15.54
C TYR A 316 -11.65 -17.73 16.00
N GLY A 317 -11.99 -18.78 15.25
CA GLY A 317 -11.67 -20.15 15.63
C GLY A 317 -10.26 -20.62 15.29
N VAL A 318 -9.58 -19.98 14.33
CA VAL A 318 -8.24 -20.38 13.89
C VAL A 318 -7.27 -19.21 13.89
N THR A 319 -7.58 -18.11 13.19
CA THR A 319 -6.64 -17.00 13.06
C THR A 319 -6.26 -16.41 14.43
N VAL A 320 -7.23 -16.03 15.25
CA VAL A 320 -6.97 -15.41 16.55
C VAL A 320 -6.14 -16.32 17.48
N PRO A 321 -6.48 -17.61 17.67
CA PRO A 321 -5.64 -18.53 18.45
C PRO A 321 -4.21 -18.70 17.91
N VAL A 322 -4.04 -18.80 16.59
CA VAL A 322 -2.70 -18.95 15.99
C VAL A 322 -1.86 -17.69 16.21
N VAL A 323 -2.44 -16.50 16.03
CA VAL A 323 -1.76 -15.24 16.29
C VAL A 323 -1.39 -15.12 17.78
N ALA A 324 -2.32 -15.45 18.69
CA ALA A 324 -2.07 -15.45 20.13
C ALA A 324 -0.92 -16.41 20.52
N PHE A 325 -0.88 -17.61 19.93
CA PHE A 325 0.24 -18.54 20.11
C PHE A 325 1.58 -17.91 19.73
N TRP A 326 1.67 -17.24 18.59
CA TRP A 326 2.90 -16.57 18.16
C TRP A 326 3.31 -15.40 19.07
N LEU A 327 2.35 -14.66 19.63
CA LEU A 327 2.63 -13.63 20.64
C LEU A 327 3.25 -14.25 21.91
N VAL A 328 2.72 -15.38 22.36
CA VAL A 328 3.26 -16.12 23.52
C VAL A 328 4.68 -16.61 23.22
N VAL A 329 4.93 -17.14 22.01
CA VAL A 329 6.28 -17.54 21.58
C VAL A 329 7.24 -16.35 21.63
N ALA A 330 6.86 -15.19 21.09
CA ALA A 330 7.69 -13.98 21.13
C ALA A 330 8.04 -13.56 22.57
N PHE A 331 7.07 -13.63 23.48
CA PHE A 331 7.30 -13.35 24.89
C PHE A 331 8.34 -14.30 25.54
N TYR A 332 8.24 -15.61 25.29
CA TYR A 332 9.21 -16.58 25.82
C TYR A 332 10.60 -16.44 25.19
N VAL A 333 10.69 -16.09 23.90
CA VAL A 333 11.97 -15.79 23.25
C VAL A 333 12.65 -14.59 23.90
N MET A 334 11.88 -13.54 24.22
CA MET A 334 12.38 -12.37 24.96
C MET A 334 12.88 -12.76 26.36
N LEU A 335 12.15 -13.59 27.10
CA LEU A 335 12.61 -14.06 28.43
C LEU A 335 13.90 -14.87 28.32
N GLY A 336 14.01 -15.72 27.30
CA GLY A 336 15.23 -16.47 26.99
C GLY A 336 16.42 -15.55 26.72
N TYR A 337 16.20 -14.45 25.99
CA TYR A 337 17.23 -13.43 25.77
C TYR A 337 17.72 -12.81 27.10
N PHE A 338 16.82 -12.35 27.97
CA PHE A 338 17.23 -11.77 29.25
C PHE A 338 17.97 -12.77 30.15
N TYR A 339 17.54 -14.03 30.15
CA TYR A 339 18.22 -15.08 30.88
C TYR A 339 19.66 -15.29 30.38
N LEU A 340 19.85 -15.39 29.05
CA LEU A 340 21.18 -15.53 28.45
C LEU A 340 22.04 -14.29 28.68
N GLN A 341 21.46 -13.08 28.61
CA GLN A 341 22.16 -11.83 28.89
C GLN A 341 22.68 -11.80 30.34
N ALA A 342 21.83 -12.15 31.32
CA ALA A 342 22.22 -12.19 32.72
C ALA A 342 23.36 -13.20 32.99
N LEU A 343 23.38 -14.34 32.28
CA LEU A 343 24.49 -15.30 32.37
C LEU A 343 25.79 -14.73 31.78
N ALA A 344 25.71 -14.01 30.65
CA ALA A 344 26.85 -13.36 30.02
C ALA A 344 27.42 -12.25 30.92
N ASP A 345 26.54 -11.40 31.48
CA ASP A 345 26.91 -10.33 32.40
C ASP A 345 27.64 -10.90 33.64
N LYS A 346 27.06 -11.93 34.28
CA LYS A 346 27.67 -12.60 35.44
C LYS A 346 29.03 -13.21 35.12
N LYS A 347 29.21 -13.76 33.92
CA LYS A 347 30.49 -14.35 33.49
C LYS A 347 31.55 -13.27 33.24
N TYR A 348 31.17 -12.16 32.63
CA TYR A 348 32.06 -11.02 32.39
C TYR A 348 32.47 -10.32 33.69
N GLU A 349 31.53 -10.17 34.65
CA GLU A 349 31.84 -9.63 35.97
C GLU A 349 32.85 -10.50 36.74
N LYS A 350 32.73 -11.83 36.61
CA LYS A 350 33.65 -12.78 37.26
C LYS A 350 35.06 -12.74 36.68
N ASP A 351 35.19 -12.57 35.37
CA ASP A 351 36.47 -12.53 34.68
C ASP A 351 36.43 -11.53 33.52
N LYS A 352 37.05 -10.36 33.74
CA LYS A 352 37.10 -9.24 32.78
C LYS A 352 38.13 -9.46 31.68
N SER A 353 38.15 -10.67 31.11
CA SER A 353 38.97 -11.04 29.95
C SER A 353 38.36 -10.50 28.65
N TRP A 354 39.21 -10.19 27.68
CA TRP A 354 38.81 -9.76 26.33
C TRP A 354 37.87 -10.78 25.65
N PHE A 355 38.07 -12.08 25.91
CA PHE A 355 37.19 -13.13 25.39
C PHE A 355 35.79 -13.03 25.99
N ASN A 356 35.68 -12.78 27.30
CA ASN A 356 34.40 -12.63 27.97
C ASN A 356 33.70 -11.30 27.60
N MET A 357 34.44 -10.29 27.17
CA MET A 357 33.87 -9.10 26.54
C MET A 357 33.14 -9.45 25.23
N GLY A 358 33.66 -10.39 24.43
CA GLY A 358 32.94 -10.90 23.25
C GLY A 358 31.68 -11.66 23.62
N VAL A 359 31.71 -12.46 24.70
CA VAL A 359 30.55 -13.20 25.21
C VAL A 359 29.41 -12.27 25.65
N LEU A 360 29.71 -11.04 26.11
CA LEU A 360 28.71 -10.03 26.51
C LEU A 360 27.76 -9.64 25.36
N TYR A 361 28.27 -9.55 24.13
CA TYR A 361 27.48 -9.13 22.96
C TYR A 361 26.80 -10.29 22.24
N LEU A 362 27.18 -11.54 22.56
CA LEU A 362 26.69 -12.73 21.88
C LEU A 362 25.17 -12.95 22.05
N PRO A 363 24.56 -12.81 23.24
CA PRO A 363 23.10 -12.96 23.40
C PRO A 363 22.31 -11.96 22.55
N THR A 364 22.76 -10.70 22.50
CA THR A 364 22.13 -9.65 21.68
C THR A 364 22.21 -9.97 20.18
N ALA A 365 23.37 -10.44 19.70
CA ALA A 365 23.52 -10.85 18.30
C ALA A 365 22.63 -12.06 17.95
N ILE A 366 22.58 -13.07 18.82
CA ILE A 366 21.71 -14.24 18.65
C ILE A 366 20.24 -13.83 18.64
N TYR A 367 19.83 -12.97 19.57
CA TYR A 367 18.45 -12.47 19.67
C TYR A 367 18.02 -11.73 18.39
N ALA A 368 18.88 -10.87 17.84
CA ALA A 368 18.62 -10.17 16.59
C ALA A 368 18.40 -11.14 15.41
N VAL A 369 19.20 -12.22 15.31
CA VAL A 369 19.03 -13.26 14.28
C VAL A 369 17.73 -14.03 14.48
N ILE A 370 17.42 -14.43 15.72
CA ILE A 370 16.19 -15.16 16.04
C ILE A 370 14.96 -14.33 15.67
N ILE A 371 14.93 -13.04 16.04
CA ILE A 371 13.84 -12.13 15.66
C ILE A 371 13.65 -12.11 14.14
N GLY A 372 14.73 -11.93 13.37
CA GLY A 372 14.65 -11.90 11.91
C GLY A 372 14.06 -13.17 11.30
N VAL A 373 14.46 -14.34 11.82
CA VAL A 373 13.91 -15.65 11.42
C VAL A 373 12.43 -15.78 11.80
N VAL A 374 12.08 -15.45 13.05
CA VAL A 374 10.71 -15.55 13.55
C VAL A 374 9.77 -14.61 12.78
N ASN A 375 10.16 -13.36 12.51
CA ASN A 375 9.37 -12.41 11.71
C ASN A 375 9.08 -12.97 10.30
N THR A 376 10.09 -13.58 9.67
CA THR A 376 9.95 -14.19 8.33
C THR A 376 8.97 -15.36 8.34
N ILE A 377 9.06 -16.23 9.35
CA ILE A 377 8.15 -17.36 9.53
C ILE A 377 6.73 -16.85 9.81
N TYR A 378 6.57 -15.91 10.73
CA TYR A 378 5.26 -15.36 11.09
C TYR A 378 4.58 -14.68 9.90
N ARG A 379 5.31 -13.88 9.12
CA ARG A 379 4.75 -13.26 7.89
C ARG A 379 4.21 -14.30 6.92
N SER A 380 4.94 -15.40 6.74
CA SER A 380 4.50 -16.52 5.90
C SER A 380 3.24 -17.19 6.44
N VAL A 381 3.14 -17.36 7.77
CA VAL A 381 1.94 -17.88 8.44
C VAL A 381 0.77 -16.91 8.30
N ALA A 382 0.98 -15.63 8.56
CA ALA A 382 -0.03 -14.58 8.45
C ALA A 382 -0.61 -14.48 7.03
N LYS A 383 0.23 -14.58 5.99
CA LYS A 383 -0.21 -14.60 4.58
C LYS A 383 -1.11 -15.81 4.30
N LYS A 384 -0.67 -17.00 4.70
CA LYS A 384 -1.45 -18.25 4.55
C LYS A 384 -2.80 -18.18 5.29
N LEU A 385 -2.82 -17.63 6.51
CA LEU A 385 -4.07 -17.42 7.27
C LEU A 385 -5.00 -16.45 6.55
N ASN A 386 -4.46 -15.34 6.04
CA ASN A 386 -5.25 -14.31 5.36
C ASN A 386 -5.84 -14.82 4.03
N ASP A 387 -5.07 -15.62 3.28
CA ASP A 387 -5.58 -16.31 2.08
C ASP A 387 -6.70 -17.31 2.42
N TRP A 388 -6.56 -18.02 3.54
CA TRP A 388 -7.54 -19.00 4.01
C TRP A 388 -8.84 -18.36 4.54
N GLU A 389 -8.78 -17.15 5.10
CA GLU A 389 -9.95 -16.37 5.54
C GLU A 389 -10.89 -16.02 4.38
N ASN A 390 -10.39 -15.98 3.14
CA ASN A 390 -11.16 -15.73 1.92
C ASN A 390 -11.92 -14.39 1.93
N HIS A 391 -11.17 -13.29 1.99
CA HIS A 391 -11.71 -11.93 1.88
C HIS A 391 -12.27 -11.65 0.47
N ARG A 392 -13.39 -10.91 0.36
CA ARG A 392 -14.00 -10.54 -0.93
C ARG A 392 -13.21 -9.44 -1.63
N LEU A 393 -12.87 -8.37 -0.90
CA LEU A 393 -12.22 -7.17 -1.42
C LEU A 393 -10.71 -7.21 -1.19
N GLN A 394 -9.94 -6.57 -2.07
CA GLN A 394 -8.50 -6.42 -1.89
C GLN A 394 -8.18 -5.52 -0.69
N SER A 395 -8.89 -4.39 -0.55
CA SER A 395 -8.81 -3.49 0.60
C SER A 395 -9.03 -4.21 1.94
N SER A 396 -10.05 -5.07 2.03
CA SER A 396 -10.32 -5.88 3.23
C SER A 396 -9.22 -6.92 3.48
N TYR A 397 -8.71 -7.56 2.42
CA TYR A 397 -7.62 -8.53 2.53
C TYR A 397 -6.36 -7.85 3.09
N ASP A 398 -5.96 -6.72 2.50
CA ASP A 398 -4.78 -5.95 2.91
C ASP A 398 -4.90 -5.46 4.35
N ASN A 399 -6.04 -4.85 4.73
CA ASN A 399 -6.26 -4.36 6.10
C ASN A 399 -6.15 -5.47 7.16
N HIS A 400 -6.71 -6.65 6.91
CA HIS A 400 -6.61 -7.78 7.86
C HIS A 400 -5.22 -8.39 7.89
N PHE A 401 -4.46 -8.32 6.80
CA PHE A 401 -3.06 -8.74 6.78
C PHE A 401 -2.18 -7.76 7.58
N ILE A 402 -2.36 -6.46 7.34
CA ILE A 402 -1.70 -5.37 8.06
C ILE A 402 -1.91 -5.51 9.57
N ILE A 403 -3.16 -5.67 10.03
CA ILE A 403 -3.45 -5.81 11.47
C ILE A 403 -2.71 -7.00 12.11
N LYS A 404 -2.64 -8.15 11.41
CA LYS A 404 -1.92 -9.34 11.92
C LYS A 404 -0.42 -9.07 12.07
N LEU A 405 0.18 -8.37 11.11
CA LEU A 405 1.60 -8.03 11.14
C LEU A 405 1.88 -6.99 12.22
N ILE A 406 1.12 -5.89 12.25
CA ILE A 406 1.25 -4.84 13.26
C ILE A 406 1.20 -5.42 14.66
N LEU A 407 0.23 -6.27 14.98
CA LEU A 407 0.09 -6.85 16.32
C LEU A 407 1.33 -7.65 16.74
N PHE A 408 1.88 -8.44 15.82
CA PHE A 408 3.04 -9.27 16.09
C PHE A 408 4.34 -8.46 16.16
N ASP A 409 4.59 -7.62 15.16
CA ASP A 409 5.80 -6.80 15.09
C ASP A 409 5.84 -5.79 16.24
N PHE A 410 4.70 -5.20 16.61
CA PHE A 410 4.59 -4.35 17.80
C PHE A 410 5.03 -5.09 19.07
N VAL A 411 4.46 -6.27 19.35
CA VAL A 411 4.84 -7.03 20.55
C VAL A 411 6.31 -7.42 20.48
N ASN A 412 6.78 -7.94 19.35
CA ASN A 412 8.16 -8.38 19.22
C ASN A 412 9.18 -7.23 19.41
N CYS A 413 8.86 -6.02 18.94
CA CYS A 413 9.71 -4.85 19.07
C CYS A 413 9.67 -4.22 20.48
N PHE A 414 8.48 -4.15 21.11
CA PHE A 414 8.30 -3.37 22.34
C PHE A 414 8.22 -4.20 23.62
N ILE A 415 7.99 -5.51 23.55
CA ILE A 415 7.81 -6.34 24.77
C ILE A 415 9.05 -6.35 25.66
N SER A 416 10.25 -6.31 25.08
CA SER A 416 11.49 -6.20 25.85
C SER A 416 11.61 -4.86 26.57
N LEU A 417 11.17 -3.76 25.95
CA LEU A 417 11.15 -2.43 26.56
C LEU A 417 10.10 -2.35 27.67
N PHE A 418 8.91 -2.92 27.45
CA PHE A 418 7.88 -3.01 28.48
C PHE A 418 8.34 -3.84 29.68
N TYR A 419 9.07 -4.94 29.44
CA TYR A 419 9.66 -5.75 30.50
C TYR A 419 10.70 -4.97 31.32
N VAL A 420 11.62 -4.26 30.66
CA VAL A 420 12.61 -3.42 31.37
C VAL A 420 11.93 -2.29 32.14
N ALA A 421 10.97 -1.61 31.53
CA ALA A 421 10.27 -0.47 32.11
C ALA A 421 9.43 -0.84 33.34
N PHE A 422 8.60 -1.88 33.22
CA PHE A 422 7.55 -2.15 34.21
C PHE A 422 7.86 -3.32 35.15
N TYR A 423 8.62 -4.32 34.69
CA TYR A 423 9.01 -5.45 35.53
C TYR A 423 10.36 -5.23 36.21
N LEU A 424 11.41 -4.89 35.46
CA LEU A 424 12.74 -4.61 36.05
C LEU A 424 12.81 -3.23 36.71
N GLN A 425 12.03 -2.26 36.22
CA GLN A 425 11.96 -0.88 36.74
C GLN A 425 13.30 -0.12 36.68
N ASP A 426 14.15 -0.47 35.71
CA ASP A 426 15.46 0.18 35.52
C ASP A 426 15.39 1.21 34.38
N MET A 427 15.30 2.49 34.76
CA MET A 427 15.25 3.60 33.82
C MET A 427 16.55 3.81 33.05
N THR A 428 17.69 3.44 33.64
CA THR A 428 18.99 3.58 32.97
C THR A 428 19.15 2.51 31.89
N LEU A 429 18.78 1.27 32.20
CA LEU A 429 18.71 0.19 31.23
C LEU A 429 17.66 0.45 30.16
N LEU A 430 16.50 1.00 30.52
CA LEU A 430 15.47 1.37 29.54
C LEU A 430 16.00 2.39 28.53
N ARG A 431 16.69 3.44 29.01
CA ARG A 431 17.28 4.49 28.15
C ARG A 431 18.31 3.91 27.19
N SER A 432 19.25 3.12 27.70
CA SER A 432 20.31 2.53 26.87
C SER A 432 19.77 1.49 25.89
N HIS A 433 18.84 0.64 26.32
CA HIS A 433 18.20 -0.37 25.47
C HIS A 433 17.33 0.25 24.37
N LEU A 434 16.55 1.29 24.70
CA LEU A 434 15.75 2.03 23.73
C LEU A 434 16.62 2.73 22.68
N ALA A 435 17.67 3.44 23.11
CA ALA A 435 18.61 4.09 22.20
C ALA A 435 19.31 3.06 21.30
N ALA A 436 19.77 1.95 21.87
CA ALA A 436 20.41 0.87 21.11
C ALA A 436 19.46 0.28 20.07
N LEU A 437 18.22 -0.05 20.43
CA LEU A 437 17.23 -0.60 19.49
C LEU A 437 16.89 0.38 18.36
N LEU A 438 16.60 1.64 18.70
CA LEU A 438 16.24 2.65 17.71
C LEU A 438 17.38 2.90 16.71
N ILE A 439 18.59 3.15 17.22
CA ILE A 439 19.75 3.46 16.36
C ILE A 439 20.13 2.22 15.52
N THR A 440 20.15 1.03 16.13
CA THR A 440 20.49 -0.20 15.41
C THR A 440 19.47 -0.50 14.31
N GLN A 441 18.17 -0.35 14.59
CA GLN A 441 17.13 -0.56 13.59
C GLN A 441 17.23 0.45 12.46
N GLN A 442 17.43 1.73 12.75
CA GLN A 442 17.60 2.77 11.73
C GLN A 442 18.84 2.50 10.86
N VAL A 443 19.98 2.16 11.46
CA VAL A 443 21.21 1.86 10.71
C VAL A 443 21.03 0.61 9.83
N ILE A 444 20.44 -0.45 10.37
CA ILE A 444 20.19 -1.67 9.60
C ILE A 444 19.17 -1.41 8.48
N GLY A 445 18.13 -0.61 8.74
CA GLY A 445 17.14 -0.16 7.76
C GLY A 445 17.82 0.55 6.60
N GLN A 446 18.56 1.62 6.88
CA GLN A 446 19.29 2.39 5.87
C GLN A 446 20.27 1.52 5.05
N ILE A 447 20.95 0.55 5.66
CA ILE A 447 21.79 -0.40 4.92
C ILE A 447 20.95 -1.25 3.96
N LYS A 448 19.85 -1.83 4.46
CA LYS A 448 18.95 -2.69 3.65
C LYS A 448 18.24 -1.91 2.55
N GLU A 449 17.98 -0.62 2.74
CA GLU A 449 17.09 0.15 1.87
C GLU A 449 17.81 1.09 0.92
N ALA A 450 18.95 1.66 1.32
CA ALA A 450 19.76 2.51 0.45
C ALA A 450 20.96 1.75 -0.12
N MET A 451 21.75 1.07 0.73
CA MET A 451 23.03 0.49 0.29
C MET A 451 22.87 -0.80 -0.50
N VAL A 452 22.07 -1.74 0.01
CA VAL A 452 21.86 -3.05 -0.61
C VAL A 452 21.27 -2.90 -2.02
N PRO A 453 20.21 -2.10 -2.24
CA PRO A 453 19.64 -1.93 -3.57
C PRO A 453 20.57 -1.20 -4.53
N PHE A 454 21.33 -0.22 -4.04
CA PHE A 454 22.34 0.46 -4.85
C PHE A 454 23.43 -0.49 -5.35
N ILE A 455 23.91 -1.39 -4.49
CA ILE A 455 24.90 -2.41 -4.85
C ILE A 455 24.30 -3.41 -5.85
N PHE A 456 23.08 -3.90 -5.60
CA PHE A 456 22.39 -4.82 -6.50
C PHE A 456 22.11 -4.20 -7.86
N MET A 457 21.56 -2.99 -7.91
CA MET A 457 21.33 -2.24 -9.15
C MET A 457 22.63 -2.06 -9.94
N ARG A 458 23.74 -1.68 -9.28
CA ARG A 458 25.03 -1.50 -9.96
C ARG A 458 25.57 -2.81 -10.54
N ARG A 459 25.41 -3.94 -9.83
CA ARG A 459 25.76 -5.27 -10.32
C ARG A 459 24.84 -5.71 -11.47
N ARG A 460 23.52 -5.56 -11.32
CA ARG A 460 22.49 -5.92 -12.32
C ARG A 460 22.67 -5.12 -13.61
N LYS A 461 22.89 -3.81 -13.51
CA LYS A 461 23.19 -2.96 -14.68
C LYS A 461 24.42 -3.44 -15.44
N ARG A 462 25.51 -3.77 -14.73
CA ARG A 462 26.72 -4.35 -15.36
C ARG A 462 26.42 -5.67 -16.07
N GLN A 463 25.66 -6.57 -15.43
CA GLN A 463 25.28 -7.85 -16.03
C GLN A 463 24.44 -7.66 -17.29
N VAL A 464 23.45 -6.76 -17.27
CA VAL A 464 22.62 -6.46 -18.45
C VAL A 464 23.44 -5.79 -19.54
N ASP A 465 24.32 -4.84 -19.22
CA ASP A 465 25.22 -4.22 -20.19
C ASP A 465 26.18 -5.25 -20.83
N GLU A 466 26.66 -6.23 -20.07
CA GLU A 466 27.46 -7.35 -20.58
C GLU A 466 26.65 -8.30 -21.48
N LEU A 467 25.41 -8.63 -21.10
CA LEU A 467 24.50 -9.44 -21.90
C LEU A 467 24.17 -8.76 -23.23
N LEU A 468 23.91 -7.45 -23.20
CA LEU A 468 23.64 -6.66 -24.39
C LEU A 468 24.86 -6.58 -25.31
N LYS A 469 26.07 -6.43 -24.75
CA LYS A 469 27.32 -6.46 -25.55
C LYS A 469 27.55 -7.81 -26.23
N LYS A 470 27.25 -8.91 -25.53
CA LYS A 470 27.30 -10.27 -26.11
C LYS A 470 26.21 -10.50 -27.17
N THR A 471 25.05 -9.88 -27.01
CA THR A 471 23.94 -9.97 -27.98
C THR A 471 24.20 -9.10 -29.21
N SER A 472 24.80 -7.91 -29.06
CA SER A 472 25.19 -7.05 -30.20
C SER A 472 26.27 -7.67 -31.10
N THR A 473 26.97 -8.71 -30.62
CA THR A 473 27.98 -9.45 -31.39
C THR A 473 27.47 -10.75 -32.00
N VAL A 474 26.26 -11.20 -31.63
CA VAL A 474 25.63 -12.43 -32.10
C VAL A 474 24.24 -12.11 -32.66
N GLU A 475 24.18 -12.01 -33.98
CA GLU A 475 22.98 -12.01 -34.84
C GLU A 475 21.91 -10.92 -34.61
N LYS A 476 21.70 -10.09 -35.64
CA LYS A 476 20.49 -9.27 -35.81
C LYS A 476 19.29 -10.23 -35.91
N VAL A 477 18.46 -10.23 -34.88
CA VAL A 477 17.21 -11.02 -34.82
C VAL A 477 16.27 -10.53 -35.92
N GLU A 478 15.80 -11.44 -36.78
CA GLU A 478 14.75 -11.16 -37.77
C GLU A 478 13.44 -10.84 -37.06
N TYR A 479 13.01 -9.59 -37.19
CA TYR A 479 11.78 -9.05 -36.60
C TYR A 479 10.55 -9.53 -37.37
N TYR A 480 9.48 -9.87 -36.66
CA TYR A 480 8.12 -9.83 -37.24
C TYR A 480 7.51 -8.48 -36.86
N ASN A 481 7.22 -7.68 -37.89
CA ASN A 481 6.83 -6.26 -37.90
C ASN A 481 7.90 -5.33 -37.30
N ASN A 482 8.55 -4.52 -38.14
CA ASN A 482 9.57 -3.50 -37.81
C ASN A 482 9.10 -2.37 -36.84
N GLU A 483 8.33 -2.68 -35.79
CA GLU A 483 7.53 -1.74 -35.01
C GLU A 483 8.01 -1.55 -33.55
N VAL A 484 8.86 -2.44 -33.01
CA VAL A 484 9.37 -2.30 -31.63
C VAL A 484 10.79 -1.75 -31.64
N ASP A 485 10.96 -0.53 -31.17
CA ASP A 485 12.25 0.16 -31.03
C ASP A 485 13.25 -0.65 -30.19
N ASP A 486 14.51 -0.74 -30.64
CA ASP A 486 15.60 -1.45 -29.95
C ASP A 486 15.83 -0.87 -28.54
N GLY A 487 15.58 0.44 -28.38
CA GLY A 487 15.59 1.12 -27.08
C GLY A 487 14.55 0.56 -26.09
N LEU A 488 13.32 0.35 -26.56
CA LEU A 488 12.22 -0.20 -25.77
C LEU A 488 12.46 -1.67 -25.39
N GLN A 489 12.97 -2.49 -26.32
CA GLN A 489 13.29 -3.89 -26.01
C GLN A 489 14.36 -3.97 -24.92
N LYS A 490 15.40 -3.14 -25.01
CA LYS A 490 16.45 -3.04 -23.99
C LYS A 490 15.88 -2.65 -22.63
N GLN A 491 14.93 -1.71 -22.61
CA GLN A 491 14.25 -1.29 -21.39
C GLN A 491 13.44 -2.45 -20.78
N VAL A 492 12.59 -3.11 -21.55
CA VAL A 492 11.77 -4.23 -21.07
C VAL A 492 12.63 -5.38 -20.56
N ASN A 493 13.74 -5.70 -21.23
CA ASN A 493 14.68 -6.72 -20.77
C ASN A 493 15.30 -6.36 -19.41
N LEU A 494 15.61 -5.08 -19.17
CA LEU A 494 16.10 -4.61 -17.87
C LEU A 494 15.02 -4.73 -16.80
N GLU A 495 13.82 -4.22 -17.07
CA GLU A 495 12.68 -4.25 -16.14
C GLU A 495 12.25 -5.68 -15.79
N THR A 496 12.34 -6.62 -16.74
CA THR A 496 12.07 -8.06 -16.51
C THR A 496 13.03 -8.68 -15.50
N THR A 497 14.19 -8.08 -15.24
CA THR A 497 15.14 -8.52 -14.21
C THR A 497 15.01 -7.76 -12.88
N MET A 498 14.24 -6.67 -12.84
CA MET A 498 14.02 -5.89 -11.64
C MET A 498 13.12 -6.63 -10.65
N ASP A 499 13.13 -6.23 -9.38
CA ASP A 499 12.30 -6.86 -8.36
C ASP A 499 10.91 -6.22 -8.34
N GLU A 500 9.89 -6.99 -7.96
CA GLU A 500 8.53 -6.49 -7.80
C GLU A 500 8.41 -5.74 -6.47
N TYR A 501 7.69 -4.61 -6.48
CA TYR A 501 7.37 -3.88 -5.25
C TYR A 501 6.18 -4.56 -4.57
N GLU A 502 6.39 -5.18 -3.42
CA GLU A 502 5.36 -5.94 -2.67
C GLU A 502 4.30 -5.04 -1.98
N GLY A 503 4.39 -3.71 -2.16
CA GLY A 503 3.46 -2.72 -1.62
C GLY A 503 4.03 -1.92 -0.44
N THR A 504 3.26 -0.92 0.00
CA THR A 504 3.66 0.06 1.02
C THR A 504 3.66 -0.46 2.46
N LEU A 505 3.42 -1.76 2.66
CA LEU A 505 3.20 -2.32 3.99
C LEU A 505 4.43 -2.20 4.88
N ASP A 506 5.59 -2.57 4.35
CA ASP A 506 6.84 -2.56 5.11
C ASP A 506 7.29 -1.12 5.40
N ASP A 507 7.09 -0.23 4.43
CA ASP A 507 7.44 1.18 4.56
C ASP A 507 6.56 1.88 5.64
N TYR A 508 5.25 1.59 5.69
CA TYR A 508 4.38 2.08 6.77
C TYR A 508 4.69 1.42 8.13
N LEU A 509 5.05 0.13 8.14
CA LEU A 509 5.40 -0.58 9.36
C LEU A 509 6.63 0.04 10.03
N GLU A 510 7.63 0.44 9.25
CA GLU A 510 8.80 1.14 9.75
C GLU A 510 8.42 2.45 10.45
N MET A 511 7.64 3.31 9.77
CA MET A 511 7.16 4.57 10.38
C MET A 511 6.32 4.32 11.63
N PHE A 512 5.50 3.27 11.63
CA PHE A 512 4.67 2.89 12.78
C PHE A 512 5.53 2.49 14.00
N LEU A 513 6.55 1.65 13.80
CA LEU A 513 7.48 1.27 14.87
C LEU A 513 8.29 2.49 15.34
N GLN A 514 8.77 3.33 14.42
CA GLN A 514 9.46 4.57 14.75
C GLN A 514 8.60 5.50 15.62
N PHE A 515 7.31 5.68 15.25
CA PHE A 515 6.35 6.44 16.06
C PHE A 515 6.20 5.85 17.46
N GLY A 516 6.14 4.51 17.58
CA GLY A 516 6.14 3.83 18.88
C GLY A 516 7.35 4.16 19.74
N TYR A 517 8.56 4.11 19.18
CA TYR A 517 9.79 4.45 19.92
C TYR A 517 9.83 5.92 20.38
N VAL A 518 9.28 6.84 19.59
CA VAL A 518 9.24 8.27 19.93
C VAL A 518 8.21 8.56 21.02
N PHE A 519 7.00 8.00 20.91
CA PHE A 519 5.87 8.41 21.75
C PHE A 519 5.62 7.51 22.97
N LEU A 520 5.84 6.19 22.91
CA LEU A 520 5.56 5.30 24.06
C LEU A 520 6.50 5.57 25.24
N PHE A 521 7.78 5.80 24.96
CA PHE A 521 8.85 5.95 25.96
C PHE A 521 9.42 7.37 25.98
N SER A 522 8.59 8.36 25.65
CA SER A 522 9.05 9.74 25.45
C SER A 522 9.65 10.36 26.72
N SER A 523 9.14 10.01 27.90
CA SER A 523 9.71 10.40 29.19
C SER A 523 11.09 9.80 29.45
N ALA A 524 11.38 8.62 28.89
CA ALA A 524 12.65 7.94 29.07
C ALA A 524 13.75 8.51 28.16
N PHE A 525 13.47 8.70 26.86
CA PHE A 525 14.47 9.12 25.87
C PHE A 525 13.98 10.24 24.94
N PRO A 526 14.06 11.52 25.37
CA PRO A 526 13.60 12.66 24.58
C PRO A 526 14.29 12.86 23.23
N LEU A 527 15.53 12.37 23.07
CA LEU A 527 16.28 12.44 21.81
C LEU A 527 15.78 11.47 20.73
N ALA A 528 14.84 10.56 21.04
CA ALA A 528 14.26 9.64 20.06
C ALA A 528 13.73 10.36 18.82
N ALA A 529 13.05 11.50 19.02
CA ALA A 529 12.48 12.30 17.94
C ALA A 529 13.55 12.88 17.00
N VAL A 530 14.75 13.18 17.50
CA VAL A 530 15.88 13.69 16.69
C VAL A 530 16.39 12.60 15.76
N TRP A 531 16.60 11.40 16.29
CA TRP A 531 17.03 10.24 15.50
C TRP A 531 15.97 9.86 14.46
N ALA A 532 14.70 9.83 14.86
CA ALA A 532 13.58 9.60 13.94
C ALA A 532 13.52 10.64 12.81
N LEU A 533 13.70 11.93 13.14
CA LEU A 533 13.73 13.00 12.15
C LEU A 533 14.88 12.85 11.15
N LEU A 534 16.09 12.55 11.63
CA LEU A 534 17.26 12.33 10.77
C LEU A 534 17.05 11.13 9.84
N ASN A 535 16.50 10.03 10.36
CA ASN A 535 16.16 8.86 9.56
C ASN A 535 15.14 9.21 8.48
N ASN A 536 14.07 9.94 8.81
CA ASN A 536 13.02 10.23 7.82
C ASN A 536 13.49 11.18 6.71
N VAL A 537 14.43 12.09 7.00
CA VAL A 537 15.03 12.95 5.97
C VAL A 537 15.81 12.12 4.94
N THR A 538 16.51 11.07 5.38
CA THR A 538 17.14 10.12 4.46
C THR A 538 16.12 9.20 3.81
N GLU A 539 15.09 8.78 4.56
CA GLU A 539 14.08 7.81 4.13
C GLU A 539 13.29 8.28 2.91
N ILE A 540 12.85 9.54 2.94
CA ILE A 540 12.16 10.17 1.81
C ILE A 540 12.95 10.01 0.49
N ARG A 541 14.30 10.01 0.57
CA ARG A 541 15.17 9.97 -0.61
C ARG A 541 15.58 8.54 -0.96
N SER A 542 15.84 7.66 0.02
CA SER A 542 16.10 6.24 -0.21
C SER A 542 14.89 5.57 -0.86
N ASP A 543 13.69 5.81 -0.35
CA ASP A 543 12.45 5.27 -0.91
C ASP A 543 12.19 5.78 -2.32
N ALA A 544 12.32 7.09 -2.53
CA ALA A 544 12.17 7.67 -3.87
C ALA A 544 13.17 7.06 -4.87
N PHE A 545 14.41 6.80 -4.43
CA PHE A 545 15.41 6.11 -5.24
C PHE A 545 15.04 4.64 -5.50
N LYS A 546 14.57 3.89 -4.49
CA LYS A 546 14.08 2.51 -4.62
C LYS A 546 13.00 2.44 -5.72
N MET A 547 12.00 3.31 -5.64
CA MET A 547 10.88 3.35 -6.59
C MET A 547 11.30 3.75 -8.02
N CYS A 548 12.36 4.54 -8.17
CA CYS A 548 12.78 5.04 -9.49
C CYS A 548 13.83 4.16 -10.19
N LYS A 549 14.56 3.31 -9.45
CA LYS A 549 15.76 2.63 -9.98
C LYS A 549 15.94 1.16 -9.59
N VAL A 550 15.22 0.69 -8.56
CA VAL A 550 15.41 -0.66 -8.02
C VAL A 550 14.25 -1.57 -8.42
N PHE A 551 13.03 -1.12 -8.15
CA PHE A 551 11.82 -1.89 -8.41
C PHE A 551 11.31 -1.65 -9.83
N ARG A 552 10.58 -2.65 -10.34
CA ARG A 552 9.68 -2.44 -11.48
C ARG A 552 8.59 -1.46 -11.09
N ARG A 553 7.99 -0.82 -12.09
CA ARG A 553 6.82 0.03 -11.88
C ARG A 553 5.70 -0.82 -11.28
N PRO A 554 5.15 -0.47 -10.10
CA PRO A 554 3.93 -1.10 -9.61
C PRO A 554 2.71 -0.58 -10.37
N PHE A 555 1.65 -1.38 -10.43
CA PHE A 555 0.37 -0.90 -10.94
C PHE A 555 -0.22 0.18 -10.02
N ALA A 556 -0.84 1.20 -10.63
CA ALA A 556 -1.44 2.29 -9.88
C ALA A 556 -2.70 1.82 -9.16
N GLU A 557 -2.67 1.87 -7.83
CA GLU A 557 -3.80 1.56 -6.96
C GLU A 557 -4.44 2.85 -6.45
N THR A 558 -5.78 2.87 -6.45
CA THR A 558 -6.58 3.95 -5.87
C THR A 558 -6.69 3.80 -4.36
N ALA A 559 -6.48 4.90 -3.65
CA ALA A 559 -6.58 4.96 -2.21
C ALA A 559 -7.09 6.34 -1.75
N SER A 560 -8.04 6.33 -0.82
CA SER A 560 -8.63 7.54 -0.22
C SER A 560 -8.01 7.89 1.13
N ASN A 561 -7.33 6.94 1.76
CA ASN A 561 -6.68 7.06 3.06
C ASN A 561 -5.58 6.00 3.23
N ILE A 562 -4.84 6.09 4.33
CA ILE A 562 -3.78 5.14 4.72
C ILE A 562 -4.34 3.80 5.26
N GLY A 563 -5.65 3.58 5.20
CA GLY A 563 -6.30 2.33 5.61
C GLY A 563 -6.17 2.04 7.11
N ALA A 564 -5.90 0.77 7.44
CA ALA A 564 -5.75 0.30 8.82
C ALA A 564 -4.63 1.01 9.61
N TRP A 565 -3.68 1.67 8.94
CA TRP A 565 -2.60 2.40 9.58
C TRP A 565 -3.09 3.57 10.44
N GLN A 566 -4.15 4.28 10.03
CA GLN A 566 -4.71 5.38 10.83
C GLN A 566 -5.13 4.89 12.22
N LEU A 567 -5.90 3.80 12.26
CA LEU A 567 -6.32 3.19 13.52
C LEU A 567 -5.13 2.70 14.33
N ALA A 568 -4.12 2.12 13.68
CA ALA A 568 -2.91 1.67 14.37
C ALA A 568 -2.15 2.83 15.05
N PHE A 569 -1.93 3.94 14.34
CA PHE A 569 -1.28 5.14 14.91
C PHE A 569 -2.10 5.75 16.06
N GLU A 570 -3.43 5.77 15.95
CA GLU A 570 -4.31 6.22 17.02
C GLU A 570 -4.21 5.31 18.25
N LEU A 571 -4.25 3.98 18.06
CA LEU A 571 -4.13 3.01 19.15
C LEU A 571 -2.78 3.10 19.88
N ILE A 572 -1.66 3.21 19.14
CA ILE A 572 -0.35 3.39 19.78
C ILE A 572 -0.23 4.73 20.49
N SER A 573 -0.90 5.78 19.99
CA SER A 573 -0.96 7.07 20.67
C SER A 573 -1.80 7.03 21.96
N VAL A 574 -2.79 6.14 22.06
CA VAL A 574 -3.52 5.86 23.31
C VAL A 574 -2.65 5.05 24.27
N MET A 575 -1.99 4.00 23.78
CA MET A 575 -1.03 3.22 24.58
C MET A 575 0.13 4.08 25.10
N ALA A 576 0.54 5.10 24.35
CA ALA A 576 1.53 6.07 24.79
C ALA A 576 1.08 6.85 26.03
N VAL A 577 -0.20 7.23 26.13
CA VAL A 577 -0.71 7.91 27.33
C VAL A 577 -0.56 7.00 28.55
N ILE A 578 -1.01 5.75 28.44
CA ILE A 578 -0.93 4.75 29.51
C ILE A 578 0.55 4.53 29.91
N THR A 579 1.42 4.35 28.92
CA THR A 579 2.84 4.03 29.13
C THR A 579 3.57 5.19 29.80
N ASN A 580 3.42 6.43 29.31
CA ASN A 580 4.08 7.59 29.92
C ASN A 580 3.52 7.90 31.32
N CYS A 581 2.21 7.78 31.56
CA CYS A 581 1.65 7.97 32.90
C CYS A 581 2.20 6.95 33.90
N ALA A 582 2.30 5.68 33.50
CA ALA A 582 2.90 4.64 34.33
C ALA A 582 4.39 4.91 34.60
N LEU A 583 5.18 5.28 33.58
CA LEU A 583 6.60 5.62 33.74
C LEU A 583 6.81 6.80 34.69
N ILE A 584 6.01 7.86 34.56
CA ILE A 584 6.04 9.02 35.46
C ILE A 584 5.69 8.59 36.88
N GLY A 585 4.65 7.77 37.05
CA GLY A 585 4.22 7.33 38.37
C GLY A 585 5.18 6.37 39.08
N MET A 586 6.04 5.71 38.32
CA MET A 586 7.10 4.85 38.84
C MET A 586 8.39 5.61 39.13
N ASN A 587 8.56 6.83 38.61
CA ASN A 587 9.75 7.65 38.82
C ASN A 587 9.91 8.01 40.31
N PRO A 588 11.04 7.63 40.96
CA PRO A 588 11.29 7.91 42.36
C PRO A 588 11.22 9.40 42.72
N GLU A 589 11.65 10.28 41.82
CA GLU A 589 11.64 11.72 42.05
C GLU A 589 10.21 12.27 42.11
N VAL A 590 9.31 11.77 41.26
CA VAL A 590 7.90 12.15 41.28
C VAL A 590 7.20 11.59 42.51
N LYS A 591 7.58 10.39 42.97
CA LYS A 591 7.01 9.81 44.22
C LYS A 591 7.34 10.65 45.46
N LYS A 592 8.49 11.34 45.49
CA LYS A 592 8.85 12.25 46.61
C LYS A 592 7.91 13.44 46.76
N LEU A 593 7.14 13.78 45.73
CA LEU A 593 6.17 14.87 45.76
C LEU A 593 4.85 14.51 46.43
N LEU A 594 4.57 13.21 46.53
CA LEU A 594 3.36 12.74 47.17
C LEU A 594 3.55 12.79 48.69
N PRO A 595 2.47 13.00 49.47
CA PRO A 595 2.52 12.97 50.92
C PRO A 595 3.18 11.67 51.42
N THR A 596 4.03 11.75 52.44
CA THR A 596 4.76 10.59 52.98
C THR A 596 3.86 9.46 53.48
N ASP A 597 2.63 9.80 53.86
CA ASP A 597 1.67 8.87 54.47
C ASP A 597 0.72 8.23 53.43
N ILE A 598 0.99 8.44 52.13
CA ILE A 598 0.15 7.92 51.07
C ILE A 598 0.32 6.40 50.92
N THR A 599 -0.80 5.68 50.84
CA THR A 599 -0.76 4.24 50.57
C THR A 599 -0.37 3.98 49.11
N PRO A 600 0.29 2.86 48.78
CA PRO A 600 0.58 2.49 47.40
C PRO A 600 -0.66 2.47 46.49
N VAL A 601 -1.81 2.10 47.05
CA VAL A 601 -3.10 2.09 46.34
C VAL A 601 -3.52 3.52 45.97
N ASN A 602 -3.45 4.46 46.91
CA ASN A 602 -3.82 5.86 46.65
C ASN A 602 -2.87 6.50 45.63
N THR A 603 -1.57 6.15 45.66
CA THR A 603 -0.60 6.57 44.64
C THR A 603 -1.00 6.10 43.24
N VAL A 604 -1.37 4.83 43.09
CA VAL A 604 -1.85 4.29 41.80
C VAL A 604 -3.12 5.00 41.35
N LEU A 605 -4.08 5.24 42.25
CA LEU A 605 -5.33 5.94 41.93
C LEU A 605 -5.09 7.36 41.43
N ILE A 606 -4.12 8.09 41.99
CA ILE A 606 -3.74 9.43 41.50
C ILE A 606 -3.23 9.35 40.06
N PHE A 607 -2.34 8.40 39.75
CA PHE A 607 -1.80 8.28 38.39
C PHE A 607 -2.85 7.81 37.38
N VAL A 608 -3.75 6.91 37.77
CA VAL A 608 -4.90 6.51 36.94
C VAL A 608 -5.84 7.71 36.72
N LEU A 609 -6.06 8.57 37.72
CA LEU A 609 -6.85 9.78 37.54
C LEU A 609 -6.19 10.74 36.54
N VAL A 610 -4.89 10.97 36.65
CA VAL A 610 -4.12 11.80 35.71
C VAL A 610 -4.19 11.22 34.29
N GLU A 611 -4.04 9.91 34.15
CA GLU A 611 -4.19 9.19 32.88
C GLU A 611 -5.58 9.44 32.26
N HIS A 612 -6.66 9.30 33.02
CA HIS A 612 -8.03 9.54 32.54
C HIS A 612 -8.26 11.00 32.14
N ILE A 613 -7.64 11.96 32.85
CA ILE A 613 -7.70 13.37 32.48
C ILE A 613 -7.00 13.59 31.13
N ILE A 614 -5.80 13.02 30.92
CA ILE A 614 -5.06 13.16 29.66
C ILE A 614 -5.81 12.46 28.52
N LEU A 615 -6.39 11.29 28.75
CA LEU A 615 -7.25 10.61 27.78
C LEU A 615 -8.49 11.43 27.44
N ALA A 616 -9.15 12.03 28.44
CA ALA A 616 -10.30 12.90 28.21
C ALA A 616 -9.92 14.12 27.36
N VAL A 617 -8.78 14.78 27.65
CA VAL A 617 -8.26 15.88 26.84
C VAL A 617 -7.94 15.41 25.42
N LYS A 618 -7.30 14.26 25.25
CA LYS A 618 -7.00 13.65 23.95
C LYS A 618 -8.27 13.45 23.13
N PHE A 619 -9.28 12.78 23.69
CA PHE A 619 -10.55 12.55 23.00
C PHE A 619 -11.32 13.84 22.75
N ALA A 620 -11.24 14.83 23.64
CA ALA A 620 -11.82 16.14 23.40
C ALA A 620 -11.15 16.85 22.21
N VAL A 621 -9.82 16.87 22.14
CA VAL A 621 -9.07 17.44 21.00
C VAL A 621 -9.44 16.75 19.70
N ALA A 622 -9.48 15.41 19.69
CA ALA A 622 -9.89 14.61 18.54
C ALA A 622 -11.35 14.89 18.11
N TYR A 623 -12.24 15.14 19.07
CA TYR A 623 -13.64 15.46 18.78
C TYR A 623 -13.82 16.88 18.23
N PHE A 624 -13.09 17.87 18.76
CA PHE A 624 -13.25 19.27 18.38
C PHE A 624 -12.56 19.64 17.05
N ILE A 625 -11.54 18.90 16.64
CA ILE A 625 -10.88 19.10 15.34
C ILE A 625 -11.62 18.27 14.30
N PRO A 626 -12.34 18.88 13.34
CA PRO A 626 -13.04 18.09 12.33
C PRO A 626 -12.04 17.46 11.38
N ASP A 627 -12.26 16.17 11.06
CA ASP A 627 -11.45 15.34 10.16
C ASP A 627 -11.33 15.89 8.75
N THR A 628 -12.31 16.68 8.31
CA THR A 628 -12.36 17.24 6.95
C THR A 628 -12.32 18.77 7.00
N PRO A 629 -11.47 19.43 6.19
CA PRO A 629 -11.47 20.88 6.10
C PRO A 629 -12.82 21.43 5.60
N LYS A 630 -13.20 22.63 6.10
CA LYS A 630 -14.48 23.26 5.77
C LYS A 630 -14.70 23.45 4.26
N TRP A 631 -13.65 23.81 3.52
CA TRP A 631 -13.76 24.01 2.07
C TRP A 631 -14.04 22.69 1.34
N VAL A 632 -13.41 21.57 1.75
CA VAL A 632 -13.69 20.22 1.20
C VAL A 632 -15.14 19.83 1.49
N GLN A 633 -15.63 20.06 2.72
CA GLN A 633 -17.01 19.80 3.08
C GLN A 633 -18.01 20.57 2.20
N ILE A 634 -17.72 21.84 1.91
CA ILE A 634 -18.55 22.69 1.05
C ILE A 634 -18.59 22.13 -0.38
N GLU A 635 -17.44 21.72 -0.92
CA GLU A 635 -17.39 21.17 -2.29
C GLU A 635 -18.09 19.81 -2.39
N LEU A 636 -17.87 18.91 -1.42
CA LEU A 636 -18.60 17.63 -1.36
C LEU A 636 -20.12 17.85 -1.26
N ALA A 637 -20.55 18.80 -0.42
CA ALA A 637 -21.96 19.16 -0.32
C ALA A 637 -22.51 19.75 -1.64
N ARG A 638 -21.70 20.53 -2.37
CA ARG A 638 -22.07 21.08 -3.67
C ARG A 638 -22.22 20.00 -4.73
N VAL A 639 -21.31 19.02 -4.78
CA VAL A 639 -21.39 17.85 -5.67
C VAL A 639 -22.64 17.03 -5.37
N ALA A 640 -22.89 16.71 -4.09
CA ALA A 640 -24.08 15.97 -3.68
C ALA A 640 -25.38 16.72 -4.03
N PHE A 641 -25.40 18.04 -3.87
CA PHE A 641 -26.55 18.88 -4.25
C PHE A 641 -26.80 18.86 -5.76
N LYS A 642 -25.76 19.01 -6.58
CA LYS A 642 -25.85 18.92 -8.05
C LYS A 642 -26.38 17.56 -8.50
N SER A 643 -25.88 16.46 -7.93
CA SER A 643 -26.37 15.10 -8.22
C SER A 643 -27.87 14.95 -7.89
N LYS A 644 -28.29 15.44 -6.72
CA LYS A 644 -29.71 15.45 -6.33
C LYS A 644 -30.57 16.30 -7.28
N GLN A 645 -30.07 17.44 -7.73
CA GLN A 645 -30.77 18.32 -8.67
C GLN A 645 -30.90 17.67 -10.06
N ALA A 646 -29.86 16.99 -10.54
CA ALA A 646 -29.89 16.24 -11.79
C ALA A 646 -30.95 15.13 -11.75
N LEU A 647 -30.97 14.32 -10.69
CA LEU A 647 -32.00 13.29 -10.49
C LEU A 647 -33.42 13.89 -10.40
N HIS A 648 -33.57 15.05 -9.74
CA HIS A 648 -34.86 15.73 -9.66
C HIS A 648 -35.33 16.20 -11.04
N LYS A 649 -34.43 16.78 -11.84
CA LYS A 649 -34.72 17.20 -13.22
C LYS A 649 -35.11 16.02 -14.09
N GLU A 650 -34.36 14.92 -14.04
CA GLU A 650 -34.68 13.70 -14.78
C GLU A 650 -36.08 13.16 -14.41
N ARG A 651 -36.43 13.14 -13.13
CA ARG A 651 -37.78 12.75 -12.68
C ARG A 651 -38.86 13.69 -13.20
N LEU A 652 -38.60 15.00 -13.22
CA LEU A 652 -39.53 16.00 -13.75
C LEU A 652 -39.75 15.80 -15.25
N ASP A 653 -38.65 15.64 -16.01
CA ASP A 653 -38.65 15.40 -17.46
C ASP A 653 -39.38 14.08 -17.79
N ALA A 654 -39.10 13.01 -17.03
CA ALA A 654 -39.81 11.74 -17.17
C ALA A 654 -41.30 11.86 -16.86
N SER A 655 -41.69 12.65 -15.84
CA SER A 655 -43.10 12.90 -15.52
C SER A 655 -43.80 13.69 -16.62
N THR A 656 -43.11 14.68 -17.20
CA THR A 656 -43.62 15.53 -18.28
C THR A 656 -43.80 14.72 -19.55
N ALA A 657 -42.82 13.86 -19.90
CA ALA A 657 -42.91 12.92 -21.01
C ALA A 657 -44.07 11.93 -20.84
N LYS A 658 -44.27 11.40 -19.62
CA LYS A 658 -45.44 10.56 -19.31
C LYS A 658 -46.75 11.32 -19.50
N ARG A 659 -46.85 12.55 -18.98
CA ARG A 659 -48.05 13.40 -19.12
C ARG A 659 -48.38 13.69 -20.58
N LEU A 660 -47.37 14.03 -21.40
CA LEU A 660 -47.52 14.22 -22.84
C LEU A 660 -48.01 12.95 -23.56
N LYS A 661 -47.46 11.78 -23.22
CA LYS A 661 -47.95 10.49 -23.76
C LYS A 661 -49.40 10.22 -23.39
N VAL A 662 -49.83 10.51 -22.16
CA VAL A 662 -51.24 10.37 -21.75
C VAL A 662 -52.13 11.33 -22.52
N GLN A 663 -51.73 12.59 -22.67
CA GLN A 663 -52.49 13.57 -23.46
C GLN A 663 -52.63 13.18 -24.94
N GLN A 664 -51.58 12.62 -25.54
CA GLN A 664 -51.63 12.09 -26.92
C GLN A 664 -52.54 10.86 -27.06
N MET A 665 -52.63 10.00 -26.03
CA MET A 665 -53.58 8.90 -26.03
C MET A 665 -55.02 9.42 -25.92
N MET A 666 -55.28 10.35 -24.99
CA MET A 666 -56.60 10.96 -24.83
C MET A 666 -57.06 11.71 -26.09
N SER A 667 -56.16 12.42 -26.78
CA SER A 667 -56.52 13.12 -28.03
C SER A 667 -56.81 12.15 -29.18
N LYS A 668 -56.07 11.03 -29.27
CA LYS A 668 -56.37 9.95 -30.23
C LYS A 668 -57.71 9.27 -29.94
N ASP A 669 -58.03 9.06 -28.68
CA ASP A 669 -59.32 8.46 -28.28
C ASP A 669 -60.49 9.41 -28.55
N MET A 670 -60.33 10.71 -28.26
CA MET A 670 -61.34 11.71 -28.64
C MET A 670 -61.51 11.81 -30.16
N ALA A 671 -60.42 11.80 -30.94
CA ALA A 671 -60.49 11.83 -32.40
C ALA A 671 -61.22 10.61 -32.98
N LYS A 672 -61.05 9.43 -32.36
CA LYS A 672 -61.81 8.22 -32.70
C LYS A 672 -63.29 8.31 -32.33
N GLN A 673 -63.62 8.99 -31.23
CA GLN A 673 -65.02 9.19 -30.82
C GLN A 673 -65.76 10.21 -31.70
N THR A 674 -65.05 11.19 -32.28
CA THR A 674 -65.62 12.17 -33.21
C THR A 674 -65.66 11.70 -34.67
N SER A 675 -65.07 10.54 -35.00
CA SER A 675 -65.09 9.96 -36.35
C SER A 675 -66.19 8.90 -36.55
N PHE A 676 -67.05 8.71 -35.55
CA PHE A 676 -68.33 8.01 -35.63
C PHE A 676 -69.45 9.06 -35.58
#